data_AF-A0A5C5TQR0-F1
#
_entry.id   AF-A0A5C5TQR0-F1
#
_cell.length_a   1.000
_cell.length_b   1.000
_cell.length_c   1.000
_cell.angle_alpha   90.00
_cell.angle_beta   90.00
_cell.angle_gamma   90.00
#
_symmetry.space_group_name_H-M   'P 1'
#
loop_
_entity.id
_entity.type
_entity.pdbx_description
1 polymer ?
#
loop_
_entity_poly.entity_id
_entity_poly.type
_entity_poly.pdbx_seq_one_letter_code
_entity_poly.pdbx_strand_id
1 'polypeptide(L)'
;MSAGTIADERSDAAVVEPESDVRSHTRLWQRLARRPLSLTCIAYLVLLFVLAIGAPLVAPYDPFHPDIKLRLQGPSAVHWLGTDDLGRDTLSRLIFGARTALLASFQSVSFGAVVGITTGLVVGYLGGWFDRIAMRVADVMQSIPAVLLALALIGVLGKGLGNAMLAVGVIFSVSFMRITRAVVLAEKEQLYVDAARVLGLRTLSIMLRQILPNISPPLIVQASIALGTALLIEAMLSFLGVGIDSTQVSWGAMLETARQFQSQQPLLPIFPGLAITLSVLAFNLLGDSLRDATLPTGATAESSISRRTVAPFAVSPTSVHRPEAPADALLAVSGLTVAAPRPGGGSAELLSDVSFHVMRGETLGLVGESGCGKSMTALAVMGLLPPAVSIAAGSIRLAGTELAGLDDDAMRQVRGRRVGMVFQEPMAALSPVHTVGRQISDAVRAHTGLGRRQALARAAELLALVGVPDPHRRLQDYPHQFSGGMAQRVVIAGALACEPELLIADEPTTALDVTIQAQVLDLLMDLRQRLSMSVLLITHDLGVVADACDRLAVMYGGEVVETGNVEATFSHPRHPYTAALLAAMPRGEGVGSRLATIPGRVPPAWAWPQGCRFHPRCAHAVAACRQEPNILRHGVRCRRADELTLTDAR
;
A
#
# COMPACT_ATOMS: atom_id res chain seq x y z
N MET A 1 -67.66 -0.83 16.99
CA MET A 1 -67.09 -1.70 18.04
C MET A 1 -66.65 -3.00 17.39
N SER A 2 -65.34 -3.29 17.45
CA SER A 2 -64.59 -4.54 17.18
C SER A 2 -63.30 -4.16 16.42
N ALA A 3 -62.21 -3.85 17.12
CA ALA A 3 -61.25 -4.82 17.65
C ALA A 3 -60.76 -5.79 16.56
N GLY A 4 -59.62 -5.46 15.96
CA GLY A 4 -58.89 -6.26 14.98
C GLY A 4 -57.40 -5.95 15.10
N THR A 5 -56.73 -6.81 15.84
CA THR A 5 -55.33 -6.85 16.29
C THR A 5 -54.30 -6.52 15.19
N ILE A 6 -53.47 -5.49 15.41
CA ILE A 6 -52.21 -5.30 14.67
C ILE A 6 -51.14 -6.07 15.46
N ALA A 7 -50.65 -7.16 14.88
CA ALA A 7 -49.52 -7.90 15.40
C ALA A 7 -48.23 -7.10 15.17
N ASP A 8 -47.54 -6.81 16.27
CA ASP A 8 -46.22 -6.19 16.36
C ASP A 8 -45.16 -7.25 16.01
N GLU A 9 -44.82 -7.38 14.72
CA GLU A 9 -43.60 -8.09 14.30
C GLU A 9 -42.39 -7.17 14.51
N ARG A 10 -41.93 -7.12 15.76
CA ARG A 10 -40.57 -6.69 16.07
C ARG A 10 -39.61 -7.69 15.44
N SER A 11 -39.05 -7.33 14.29
CA SER A 11 -37.85 -7.98 13.78
C SER A 11 -36.73 -7.75 14.80
N ASP A 12 -36.29 -8.80 15.47
CA ASP A 12 -35.03 -8.85 16.20
C ASP A 12 -33.90 -8.53 15.21
N ALA A 13 -33.60 -7.24 15.08
CA ALA A 13 -32.34 -6.78 14.54
C ALA A 13 -31.27 -7.29 15.50
N ALA A 14 -30.61 -8.39 15.11
CA ALA A 14 -29.41 -8.86 15.77
C ALA A 14 -28.41 -7.70 15.80
N VAL A 15 -28.36 -7.03 16.95
CA VAL A 15 -27.30 -6.12 17.33
C VAL A 15 -26.04 -6.97 17.31
N VAL A 16 -25.24 -6.83 16.26
CA VAL A 16 -23.88 -7.35 16.23
C VAL A 16 -23.13 -6.55 17.30
N GLU A 17 -23.08 -7.11 18.51
CA GLU A 17 -22.18 -6.63 19.54
C GLU A 17 -20.75 -6.66 18.98
N PRO A 18 -19.94 -5.60 19.16
CA PRO A 18 -18.55 -5.63 18.76
C PRO A 18 -17.86 -6.69 19.63
N GLU A 19 -17.48 -7.82 19.01
CA GLU A 19 -16.63 -8.82 19.65
C GLU A 19 -15.42 -8.11 20.28
N SER A 20 -15.37 -8.16 21.60
CA SER A 20 -14.42 -7.44 22.45
C SER A 20 -12.96 -7.63 22.03
N ASP A 21 -12.22 -6.53 22.18
CA ASP A 21 -10.80 -6.21 21.91
C ASP A 21 -9.72 -7.21 22.39
N VAL A 22 -10.09 -8.38 22.91
CA VAL A 22 -9.15 -9.34 23.52
C VAL A 22 -8.43 -10.22 22.47
N ARG A 23 -9.02 -10.41 21.27
CA ARG A 23 -8.42 -11.20 20.18
C ARG A 23 -7.37 -10.44 19.34
N SER A 24 -7.28 -9.11 19.47
CA SER A 24 -6.33 -8.27 18.73
C SER A 24 -4.92 -8.34 19.35
N HIS A 25 -4.83 -8.20 20.68
CA HIS A 25 -3.57 -8.22 21.42
C HIS A 25 -2.84 -9.57 21.38
N THR A 26 -3.58 -10.69 21.44
CA THR A 26 -3.00 -12.04 21.36
C THR A 26 -2.35 -12.30 20.00
N ARG A 27 -2.90 -11.77 18.91
CA ARG A 27 -2.32 -11.85 17.56
C ARG A 27 -1.07 -10.97 17.39
N LEU A 28 -1.03 -9.80 18.06
CA LEU A 28 0.13 -8.91 18.05
C LEU A 28 1.35 -9.55 18.73
N TRP A 29 1.17 -10.13 19.92
CA TRP A 29 2.23 -10.84 20.64
C TRP A 29 2.74 -12.05 19.86
N GLN A 30 1.85 -12.80 19.21
CA GLN A 30 2.25 -13.94 18.36
C GLN A 30 3.04 -13.51 17.12
N ARG A 31 2.80 -12.29 16.57
CA ARG A 31 3.55 -11.75 15.43
C ARG A 31 4.94 -11.29 15.83
N LEU A 32 5.04 -10.57 16.95
CA LEU A 32 6.33 -10.16 17.54
C LEU A 32 7.17 -11.39 17.90
N ALA A 33 6.57 -12.40 18.54
CA ALA A 33 7.29 -13.61 18.94
C ALA A 33 7.84 -14.46 17.78
N ARG A 34 7.42 -14.23 16.53
CA ARG A 34 7.94 -14.97 15.35
C ARG A 34 9.25 -14.42 14.79
N ARG A 35 9.68 -13.22 15.20
CA ARG A 35 10.92 -12.60 14.70
C ARG A 35 12.02 -12.64 15.77
N PRO A 36 13.13 -13.36 15.55
CA PRO A 36 14.15 -13.57 16.59
C PRO A 36 14.80 -12.26 17.04
N LEU A 37 15.01 -11.30 16.14
CA LEU A 37 15.57 -9.99 16.47
C LEU A 37 14.67 -9.19 17.42
N SER A 38 13.35 -9.24 17.23
CA SER A 38 12.41 -8.52 18.08
C SER A 38 12.31 -9.13 19.47
N LEU A 39 12.39 -10.46 19.59
CA LEU A 39 12.48 -11.15 20.88
C LEU A 39 13.74 -10.75 21.64
N THR A 40 14.89 -10.67 20.97
CA THR A 40 16.14 -10.24 21.59
C THR A 40 16.06 -8.80 22.08
N CYS A 41 15.48 -7.88 21.29
CA CYS A 41 15.29 -6.49 21.69
C CYS A 41 14.34 -6.36 22.89
N ILE A 42 13.23 -7.10 22.88
CA ILE A 42 12.27 -7.14 24.00
C ILE A 42 12.95 -7.69 25.25
N ALA A 43 13.66 -8.82 25.14
CA ALA A 43 14.36 -9.42 26.28
C ALA A 43 15.41 -8.47 26.87
N TYR A 44 16.17 -7.78 26.01
CA TYR A 44 17.13 -6.76 26.45
C TYR A 44 16.45 -5.60 27.17
N LEU A 45 15.39 -5.02 26.59
CA LEU A 45 14.68 -3.89 27.21
C LEU A 45 13.98 -4.29 28.51
N VAL A 46 13.42 -5.50 28.60
CA VAL A 46 12.84 -6.05 29.83
C VAL A 46 13.93 -6.23 30.89
N LEU A 47 15.08 -6.82 30.53
CA LEU A 47 16.22 -6.94 31.43
C LEU A 47 16.67 -5.57 31.93
N LEU A 48 16.83 -4.60 31.03
CA LEU A 48 17.21 -3.22 31.37
C LEU A 48 16.20 -2.58 32.33
N PHE A 49 14.90 -2.77 32.09
CA PHE A 49 13.83 -2.27 32.96
C PHE A 49 13.87 -2.90 34.36
N VAL A 50 14.06 -4.23 34.42
CA VAL A 50 14.17 -4.97 35.67
C VAL A 50 15.39 -4.52 36.47
N LEU A 51 16.54 -4.35 35.81
CA LEU A 51 17.76 -3.83 36.43
C LEU A 51 17.57 -2.40 36.93
N ALA A 52 16.90 -1.54 36.15
CA ALA A 52 16.64 -0.16 36.51
C ALA A 52 15.67 -0.02 37.70
N ILE A 53 14.57 -0.75 37.71
CA ILE A 53 13.59 -0.74 38.82
C ILE A 53 14.21 -1.38 40.08
N GLY A 54 14.88 -2.51 39.90
CA GLY A 54 15.54 -3.28 40.96
C GLY A 54 16.91 -2.74 41.36
N ALA A 55 17.33 -1.56 40.89
CA ALA A 55 18.68 -1.04 41.10
C ALA A 55 19.17 -1.09 42.56
N PRO A 56 18.36 -0.70 43.57
CA PRO A 56 18.78 -0.79 44.98
C PRO A 56 19.01 -2.22 45.51
N LEU A 57 18.44 -3.23 44.85
CA LEU A 57 18.52 -4.63 45.26
C LEU A 57 19.55 -5.42 44.43
N VAL A 58 19.78 -5.02 43.18
CA VAL A 58 20.65 -5.73 42.23
C VAL A 58 22.07 -5.17 42.20
N ALA A 59 22.26 -3.89 42.52
CA ALA A 59 23.59 -3.30 42.57
C ALA A 59 24.45 -3.97 43.66
N PRO A 60 25.65 -4.50 43.34
CA PRO A 60 26.51 -5.15 44.32
C PRO A 60 27.02 -4.21 45.42
N TYR A 61 27.16 -2.92 45.11
CA TYR A 61 27.68 -1.91 46.02
C TYR A 61 26.83 -0.63 45.99
N ASP A 62 26.99 0.22 47.00
CA ASP A 62 26.43 1.58 46.97
C ASP A 62 27.11 2.40 45.84
N PRO A 63 26.36 2.89 44.84
CA PRO A 63 26.92 3.63 43.72
C PRO A 63 27.58 4.97 44.11
N PHE A 64 27.36 5.45 45.34
CA PHE A 64 27.90 6.72 45.83
C PHE A 64 29.08 6.54 46.79
N HIS A 65 29.37 5.34 47.26
CA HIS A 65 30.41 5.09 48.27
C HIS A 65 31.82 5.12 47.66
N PRO A 66 32.67 6.12 48.00
CA PRO A 66 34.01 6.23 47.41
C PRO A 66 35.04 5.38 48.15
N ASP A 67 35.93 4.70 47.41
CA ASP A 67 37.12 4.03 47.95
C ASP A 67 38.38 4.50 47.20
N ILE A 68 39.06 5.50 47.77
CA ILE A 68 40.22 6.14 47.15
C ILE A 68 41.36 5.14 46.87
N LYS A 69 41.45 4.03 47.62
CA LYS A 69 42.50 3.02 47.41
C LYS A 69 42.31 2.25 46.11
N LEU A 70 41.08 2.14 45.64
CA LEU A 70 40.71 1.42 44.43
C LEU A 70 40.46 2.37 43.26
N ARG A 71 41.05 3.57 43.26
CA ARG A 71 40.84 4.56 42.19
C ARG A 71 41.31 4.04 40.83
N LEU A 72 40.46 4.18 39.81
CA LEU A 72 40.73 3.82 38.40
C LEU A 72 41.21 2.38 38.21
N GLN A 73 40.69 1.46 39.02
CA GLN A 73 41.06 0.06 38.94
C GLN A 73 40.34 -0.61 37.75
N GLY A 74 41.07 -1.39 36.97
CA GLY A 74 40.50 -2.23 35.94
C GLY A 74 39.57 -3.34 36.48
N PRO A 75 38.92 -4.10 35.60
CA PRO A 75 38.07 -5.24 35.98
C PRO A 75 38.78 -6.19 36.94
N SER A 76 38.11 -6.54 38.04
CA SER A 76 38.61 -7.47 39.06
C SER A 76 37.48 -8.38 39.57
N ALA A 77 37.84 -9.42 40.33
CA ALA A 77 36.85 -10.33 40.92
C ALA A 77 35.89 -9.62 41.91
N VAL A 78 36.35 -8.52 42.52
CA VAL A 78 35.59 -7.71 43.47
C VAL A 78 34.75 -6.65 42.75
N HIS A 79 35.34 -5.98 41.74
CA HIS A 79 34.68 -4.98 40.90
C HIS A 79 34.67 -5.45 39.44
N TRP A 80 33.59 -6.10 39.01
CA TRP A 80 33.52 -6.81 37.72
C TRP A 80 33.79 -5.91 36.52
N LEU A 81 33.38 -4.64 36.58
CA LEU A 81 33.64 -3.65 35.52
C LEU A 81 34.73 -2.63 35.91
N GLY A 82 35.41 -2.86 37.03
CA GLY A 82 36.36 -1.93 37.62
C GLY A 82 35.69 -0.76 38.34
N THR A 83 36.49 0.22 38.70
CA THR A 83 36.09 1.39 39.51
C THR A 83 36.41 2.70 38.80
N ASP A 84 35.76 3.78 39.23
CA ASP A 84 35.93 5.10 38.64
C ASP A 84 37.02 5.97 39.30
N ASP A 85 37.01 7.27 38.98
CA ASP A 85 37.93 8.28 39.49
C ASP A 85 37.90 8.49 41.01
N LEU A 86 36.83 8.06 41.69
CA LEU A 86 36.68 8.08 43.15
C LEU A 86 36.68 6.66 43.75
N GLY A 87 36.99 5.64 42.95
CA GLY A 87 36.99 4.24 43.37
C GLY A 87 35.60 3.63 43.57
N ARG A 88 34.55 4.26 43.04
CA ARG A 88 33.18 3.72 43.09
C ARG A 88 33.02 2.62 42.04
N ASP A 89 32.22 1.61 42.36
CA ASP A 89 31.99 0.46 41.48
C ASP A 89 31.25 0.84 40.19
N THR A 90 31.88 0.56 39.03
CA THR A 90 31.35 0.96 37.72
C THR A 90 30.05 0.22 37.36
N LEU A 91 29.90 -1.04 37.78
CA LEU A 91 28.70 -1.85 37.51
C LEU A 91 27.48 -1.31 38.27
N SER A 92 27.64 -1.01 39.55
CA SER A 92 26.61 -0.41 40.41
C SER A 92 26.19 0.94 39.86
N ARG A 93 27.15 1.77 39.43
CA ARG A 93 26.86 3.04 38.75
C ARG A 93 26.14 2.85 37.41
N LEU A 94 26.49 1.83 36.63
CA LEU A 94 25.83 1.53 35.35
C LEU A 94 24.35 1.17 35.55
N ILE A 95 24.03 0.35 36.57
CA ILE A 95 22.67 -0.07 36.91
C ILE A 95 21.83 1.14 37.38
N PHE A 96 22.36 1.96 38.29
CA PHE A 96 21.68 3.18 38.74
C PHE A 96 21.54 4.22 37.61
N GLY A 97 22.55 4.33 36.74
CA GLY A 97 22.50 5.16 35.55
C GLY A 97 21.39 4.76 34.59
N ALA A 98 21.12 3.45 34.46
CA ALA A 98 20.02 2.94 33.63
C ALA A 98 18.65 3.44 34.13
N ARG A 99 18.46 3.45 35.46
CA ARG A 99 17.24 3.99 36.09
C ARG A 99 17.04 5.46 35.78
N THR A 100 18.09 6.26 35.94
CA THR A 100 18.05 7.70 35.66
C THR A 100 17.74 7.99 34.19
N ALA A 101 18.42 7.32 33.26
CA ALA A 101 18.23 7.49 31.82
C ALA A 101 16.83 7.06 31.35
N LEU A 102 16.31 5.95 31.86
CA LEU A 102 14.96 5.49 31.54
C LEU A 102 13.89 6.43 32.10
N LEU A 103 13.98 6.85 33.37
CA LEU A 103 12.98 7.78 33.94
C LEU A 103 12.96 9.12 33.17
N ALA A 104 14.14 9.64 32.83
CA ALA A 104 14.30 10.87 32.07
C ALA A 104 13.70 10.78 30.65
N SER A 105 14.02 9.70 29.93
CA SER A 105 13.49 9.48 28.57
C SER A 105 11.97 9.28 28.55
N PHE A 106 11.43 8.46 29.47
CA PHE A 106 9.98 8.26 29.55
C PHE A 106 9.24 9.53 29.97
N GLN A 107 9.79 10.34 30.87
CA GLN A 107 9.19 11.61 31.28
C GLN A 107 9.05 12.57 30.08
N SER A 108 10.15 12.80 29.35
CA SER A 108 10.15 13.73 28.21
C SER A 108 9.22 13.26 27.08
N VAL A 109 9.27 11.98 26.72
CA VAL A 109 8.43 11.42 25.63
C VAL A 109 6.96 11.38 26.03
N SER A 110 6.63 11.00 27.26
CA SER A 110 5.23 10.95 27.70
C SER A 110 4.61 12.35 27.73
N PHE A 111 5.35 13.34 28.25
CA PHE A 111 4.93 14.74 28.21
C PHE A 111 4.74 15.23 26.77
N GLY A 112 5.72 14.99 25.90
CA GLY A 112 5.66 15.36 24.49
C GLY A 112 4.51 14.70 23.74
N ALA A 113 4.28 13.40 23.97
CA ALA A 113 3.19 12.65 23.36
C ALA A 113 1.82 13.17 23.80
N VAL A 114 1.62 13.39 25.11
CA VAL A 114 0.33 13.90 25.63
C VAL A 114 0.02 15.28 25.04
N VAL A 115 0.96 16.22 25.12
CA VAL A 115 0.76 17.59 24.61
C VAL A 115 0.65 17.61 23.08
N GLY A 116 1.50 16.85 22.40
CA GLY A 116 1.59 16.83 20.95
C GLY A 116 0.39 16.15 20.30
N ILE A 117 0.00 14.95 20.77
CA ILE A 117 -1.14 14.20 20.21
C ILE A 117 -2.45 14.96 20.45
N THR A 118 -2.65 15.51 21.65
CA THR A 118 -3.86 16.31 21.94
C THR A 118 -3.95 17.54 21.05
N THR A 119 -2.87 18.31 20.94
CA THR A 119 -2.83 19.50 20.06
C THR A 119 -2.98 19.11 18.59
N GLY A 120 -2.31 18.06 18.13
CA GLY A 120 -2.37 17.59 16.75
C GLY A 120 -3.74 17.04 16.33
N LEU A 121 -4.45 16.35 17.24
CA LEU A 121 -5.84 15.93 17.03
C LEU A 121 -6.76 17.14 16.80
N VAL A 122 -6.68 18.12 17.70
CA VAL A 122 -7.51 19.34 17.64
C VAL A 122 -7.21 20.12 16.37
N VAL A 123 -5.92 20.36 16.08
CA VAL A 123 -5.48 21.13 14.92
C VAL A 123 -5.83 20.42 13.61
N GLY A 124 -5.57 19.12 13.49
CA GLY A 124 -5.87 18.34 12.29
C GLY A 124 -7.38 18.25 12.02
N TYR A 125 -8.18 18.07 13.07
CA TYR A 125 -9.63 17.91 12.94
C TYR A 125 -10.34 19.24 12.63
N LEU A 126 -10.07 20.30 13.40
CA LEU A 126 -10.72 21.60 13.22
C LEU A 126 -10.23 22.35 11.98
N GLY A 127 -8.94 22.22 11.64
CA GLY A 127 -8.35 22.89 10.48
C GLY A 127 -8.40 24.43 10.53
N GLY A 128 -8.26 25.07 9.36
CA GLY A 128 -8.48 26.51 9.20
C GLY A 128 -7.44 27.40 9.87
N TRP A 129 -7.90 28.37 10.67
CA TRP A 129 -7.02 29.37 11.30
C TRP A 129 -6.15 28.78 12.42
N PHE A 130 -6.71 27.87 13.23
CA PHE A 130 -5.97 27.18 14.29
C PHE A 130 -4.79 26.38 13.72
N ASP A 131 -5.00 25.75 12.57
CA ASP A 131 -3.97 25.01 11.85
C ASP A 131 -2.83 25.90 11.38
N ARG A 132 -3.14 27.03 10.76
CA ARG A 132 -2.12 28.00 10.34
C ARG A 132 -1.28 28.49 11.52
N ILE A 133 -1.90 28.86 12.64
CA ILE A 133 -1.16 29.36 13.82
C ILE A 133 -0.28 28.26 14.41
N ALA A 134 -0.83 27.08 14.65
CA ALA A 134 -0.09 25.97 15.25
C ALA A 134 1.13 25.59 14.40
N MET A 135 0.99 25.60 13.07
CA MET A 135 2.11 25.33 12.16
C MET A 135 3.14 26.45 12.17
N ARG A 136 2.76 27.73 12.24
CA ARG A 136 3.74 28.82 12.39
C ARG A 136 4.54 28.70 13.69
N VAL A 137 3.90 28.37 14.80
CA VAL A 137 4.59 28.16 16.08
C VAL A 137 5.55 26.96 15.98
N ALA A 138 5.11 25.86 15.38
CA ALA A 138 5.95 24.68 15.15
C ALA A 138 7.17 24.99 14.27
N ASP A 139 6.97 25.72 13.16
CA ASP A 139 8.03 26.09 12.22
C ASP A 139 9.08 26.98 12.92
N VAL A 140 8.63 27.94 13.74
CA VAL A 140 9.53 28.80 14.52
C VAL A 140 10.33 27.96 15.52
N MET A 141 9.68 27.08 16.28
CA MET A 141 10.39 26.22 17.24
C MET A 141 11.42 25.30 16.57
N GLN A 142 11.13 24.79 15.36
CA GLN A 142 12.04 23.91 14.63
C GLN A 142 13.14 24.64 13.87
N SER A 143 13.00 25.95 13.66
CA SER A 143 14.08 26.77 13.11
C SER A 143 15.26 26.90 14.08
N ILE A 144 15.04 26.68 15.38
CA ILE A 144 16.06 26.71 16.42
C ILE A 144 16.61 25.30 16.64
N PRO A 145 17.94 25.09 16.64
CA PRO A 145 18.54 23.81 17.00
C PRO A 145 18.01 23.31 18.36
N ALA A 146 17.53 22.06 18.40
CA ALA A 146 16.84 21.49 19.55
C ALA A 146 17.63 21.61 20.86
N VAL A 147 18.95 21.45 20.81
CA VAL A 147 19.82 21.58 21.98
C VAL A 147 19.81 23.02 22.54
N LEU A 148 19.90 24.03 21.67
CA LEU A 148 19.87 25.43 22.09
C LEU A 148 18.53 25.80 22.71
N LEU A 149 17.44 25.32 22.10
CA LEU A 149 16.09 25.52 22.65
C LEU A 149 15.94 24.83 24.01
N ALA A 150 16.43 23.61 24.15
CA ALA A 150 16.41 22.88 25.43
C ALA A 150 17.20 23.63 26.51
N LEU A 151 18.40 24.13 26.21
CA LEU A 151 19.23 24.91 27.14
C LEU A 151 18.55 26.22 27.55
N ALA A 152 17.91 26.93 26.61
CA ALA A 152 17.16 28.15 26.91
C ALA A 152 15.97 27.87 27.84
N LEU A 153 15.21 26.81 27.55
CA LEU A 153 14.08 26.37 28.38
C LEU A 153 14.54 25.90 29.77
N ILE A 154 15.67 25.21 29.89
CA ILE A 154 16.28 24.85 31.17
C ILE A 154 16.65 26.10 31.97
N GLY A 155 17.19 27.12 31.32
CA GLY A 155 17.50 28.42 31.96
C GLY A 155 16.27 29.07 32.59
N VAL A 156 15.09 28.88 31.99
CA VAL A 156 13.80 29.41 32.49
C VAL A 156 13.19 28.50 33.56
N LEU A 157 13.18 27.18 33.34
CA LEU A 157 12.57 26.20 34.24
C LEU A 157 13.40 25.94 35.51
N GLY A 158 14.68 26.31 35.51
CA GLY A 158 15.63 26.07 36.58
C GLY A 158 16.41 24.77 36.41
N LYS A 159 17.52 24.65 37.16
CA LYS A 159 18.39 23.46 37.12
C LYS A 159 17.67 22.21 37.64
N GLY A 160 18.06 21.05 37.13
CA GLY A 160 17.57 19.74 37.57
C GLY A 160 17.12 18.87 36.40
N LEU A 161 17.29 17.55 36.56
CA LEU A 161 17.08 16.58 35.47
C LEU A 161 15.63 16.56 35.02
N GLY A 162 14.69 16.65 35.97
CA GLY A 162 13.26 16.71 35.67
C GLY A 162 12.91 17.92 34.80
N ASN A 163 13.44 19.11 35.11
CA ASN A 163 13.18 20.32 34.35
C ASN A 163 13.81 20.27 32.95
N ALA A 164 15.01 19.71 32.84
CA ALA A 164 15.66 19.46 31.55
C ALA A 164 14.84 18.51 30.67
N MET A 165 14.30 17.44 31.24
CA MET A 165 13.48 16.50 30.48
C MET A 165 12.11 17.07 30.12
N LEU A 166 11.53 17.97 30.93
CA LEU A 166 10.34 18.74 30.54
C LEU A 166 10.62 19.65 29.34
N ALA A 167 11.75 20.37 29.34
CA ALA A 167 12.18 21.19 28.21
C ALA A 167 12.32 20.35 26.92
N VAL A 168 12.94 19.18 27.01
CA VAL A 168 13.04 18.24 25.89
C VAL A 168 11.66 17.72 25.46
N GLY A 169 10.75 17.46 26.41
CA GLY A 169 9.39 17.05 26.13
C GLY A 169 8.60 18.11 25.34
N VAL A 170 8.80 19.40 25.62
CA VAL A 170 8.22 20.50 24.82
C VAL A 170 8.67 20.42 23.36
N ILE A 171 9.92 20.07 23.10
CA ILE A 171 10.44 19.89 21.74
C ILE A 171 9.77 18.68 21.06
N PHE A 172 9.69 17.54 21.74
CA PHE A 172 9.02 16.36 21.20
C PHE A 172 7.52 16.58 20.93
N SER A 173 6.86 17.44 21.71
CA SER A 173 5.45 17.76 21.51
C SER A 173 5.17 18.29 20.10
N VAL A 174 6.09 19.05 19.52
CA VAL A 174 5.96 19.59 18.16
C VAL A 174 5.99 18.46 17.13
N SER A 175 6.89 17.48 17.30
CA SER A 175 6.98 16.32 16.40
C SER A 175 5.73 15.45 16.45
N PHE A 176 5.23 15.14 17.66
CA PHE A 176 3.98 14.40 17.84
C PHE A 176 2.78 15.16 17.27
N MET A 177 2.72 16.48 17.46
CA MET A 177 1.66 17.33 16.93
C MET A 177 1.63 17.31 15.40
N ARG A 178 2.77 17.45 14.73
CA ARG A 178 2.85 17.42 13.26
C ARG A 178 2.42 16.08 12.67
N ILE A 179 2.90 14.97 13.23
CA ILE A 179 2.55 13.62 12.75
C ILE A 179 1.07 13.36 12.98
N THR A 180 0.56 13.63 14.20
CA THR A 180 -0.85 13.45 14.52
C THR A 180 -1.73 14.26 13.58
N ARG A 181 -1.42 15.56 13.39
CA ARG A 181 -2.12 16.44 12.45
C ARG A 181 -2.16 15.85 11.03
N ALA A 182 -1.00 15.43 10.51
CA ALA A 182 -0.88 14.93 9.14
C ALA A 182 -1.77 13.70 8.90
N VAL A 183 -1.81 12.76 9.86
CA VAL A 183 -2.65 11.56 9.73
C VAL A 183 -4.13 11.90 9.94
N VAL A 184 -4.46 12.77 10.90
CA VAL A 184 -5.85 13.23 11.13
C VAL A 184 -6.44 13.93 9.90
N LEU A 185 -5.63 14.69 9.15
CA LEU A 185 -6.06 15.35 7.91
C LEU A 185 -6.58 14.35 6.87
N ALA A 186 -5.93 13.19 6.72
CA ALA A 186 -6.39 12.13 5.83
C ALA A 186 -7.55 11.35 6.46
N GLU A 187 -7.47 11.05 7.76
CA GLU A 187 -8.44 10.20 8.44
C GLU A 187 -9.82 10.86 8.57
N LYS A 188 -9.88 12.19 8.72
CA LYS A 188 -11.15 12.94 8.86
C LYS A 188 -12.00 13.00 7.60
N GLU A 189 -11.45 12.60 6.45
CA GLU A 189 -12.13 12.52 5.13
C GLU A 189 -12.71 11.13 4.86
N GLN A 190 -12.54 10.18 5.78
CA GLN A 190 -13.08 8.83 5.65
C GLN A 190 -14.59 8.78 5.87
N LEU A 191 -15.27 7.91 5.12
CA LEU A 191 -16.73 7.76 5.14
C LEU A 191 -17.31 7.44 6.52
N TYR A 192 -16.59 6.73 7.38
CA TYR A 192 -17.05 6.41 8.73
C TYR A 192 -17.07 7.64 9.66
N VAL A 193 -16.19 8.62 9.41
CA VAL A 193 -16.18 9.90 10.13
C VAL A 193 -17.38 10.75 9.71
N ASP A 194 -17.70 10.77 8.42
CA ASP A 194 -18.89 11.46 7.91
C ASP A 194 -20.19 10.81 8.42
N ALA A 195 -20.25 9.47 8.45
CA ALA A 195 -21.35 8.76 9.09
C ALA A 195 -21.49 9.13 10.57
N ALA A 196 -20.38 9.22 11.31
CA ALA A 196 -20.39 9.64 12.70
C ALA A 196 -20.92 11.08 12.90
N ARG A 197 -20.61 12.01 11.98
CA ARG A 197 -21.14 13.37 11.98
C ARG A 197 -22.65 13.39 11.72
N VAL A 198 -23.13 12.61 10.74
CA VAL A 198 -24.56 12.49 10.41
C VAL A 198 -25.36 11.89 11.55
N LEU A 199 -24.77 10.95 12.30
CA LEU A 199 -25.35 10.37 13.52
C LEU A 199 -25.34 11.32 14.73
N GLY A 200 -24.83 12.55 14.58
CA GLY A 200 -24.84 13.56 15.65
C GLY A 200 -23.85 13.30 16.78
N LEU A 201 -22.80 12.50 16.56
CA LEU A 201 -21.77 12.26 17.57
C LEU A 201 -21.00 13.55 17.89
N ARG A 202 -20.70 13.77 19.18
CA ARG A 202 -19.90 14.92 19.63
C ARG A 202 -18.50 14.88 19.01
N THR A 203 -17.99 16.04 18.58
CA THR A 203 -16.65 16.20 17.99
C THR A 203 -15.54 15.54 18.82
N LEU A 204 -15.57 15.69 20.15
CA LEU A 204 -14.60 15.04 21.04
C LEU A 204 -14.70 13.51 21.02
N SER A 205 -15.91 12.96 20.90
CA SER A 205 -16.13 11.53 20.78
C SER A 205 -15.60 10.99 19.45
N ILE A 206 -15.76 11.75 18.36
CA ILE A 206 -15.21 11.39 17.05
C ILE A 206 -13.69 11.36 17.11
N MET A 207 -13.07 12.42 17.65
CA MET A 207 -11.61 12.49 17.77
C MET A 207 -11.04 11.36 18.65
N LEU A 208 -11.60 11.12 19.83
CA LEU A 208 -11.03 10.17 20.80
C LEU A 208 -11.41 8.71 20.56
N ARG A 209 -12.62 8.42 20.06
CA ARG A 209 -13.10 7.03 19.92
C ARG A 209 -13.05 6.51 18.50
N GLN A 210 -13.05 7.37 17.48
CA GLN A 210 -13.06 6.96 16.08
C GLN A 210 -11.69 7.20 15.43
N ILE A 211 -11.13 8.42 15.56
CA ILE A 211 -9.90 8.79 14.86
C ILE A 211 -8.65 8.31 15.63
N LEU A 212 -8.54 8.59 16.92
CA LEU A 212 -7.34 8.28 17.70
C LEU A 212 -6.89 6.80 17.64
N PRO A 213 -7.79 5.79 17.75
CA PRO A 213 -7.41 4.39 17.62
C PRO A 213 -6.84 4.04 16.23
N ASN A 214 -7.34 4.67 15.16
CA ASN A 214 -6.90 4.38 13.79
C ASN A 214 -5.54 5.02 13.47
N ILE A 215 -5.19 6.12 14.16
CA ILE A 215 -3.90 6.80 13.98
C ILE A 215 -2.85 6.39 15.02
N SER A 216 -3.16 5.52 15.98
CA SER A 216 -2.21 5.10 17.00
C SER A 216 -0.97 4.36 16.47
N PRO A 217 -1.02 3.57 15.36
CA PRO A 217 0.16 2.86 14.86
C PRO A 217 1.37 3.76 14.56
N PRO A 218 1.27 4.83 13.73
CA PRO A 218 2.40 5.73 13.51
C PRO A 218 2.86 6.47 14.78
N LEU A 219 1.96 6.70 15.74
CA LEU A 219 2.31 7.35 17.01
C LEU A 219 3.13 6.45 17.94
N ILE A 220 2.84 5.15 17.96
CA ILE A 220 3.63 4.15 18.72
C ILE A 220 5.05 4.08 18.18
N VAL A 221 5.21 4.04 16.85
CA VAL A 221 6.52 4.03 16.19
C VAL A 221 7.31 5.29 16.53
N GLN A 222 6.66 6.46 16.42
CA GLN A 222 7.26 7.74 16.77
C GLN A 222 7.69 7.79 18.24
N ALA A 223 6.90 7.23 19.17
CA ALA A 223 7.26 7.17 20.57
C ALA A 223 8.51 6.31 20.83
N SER A 224 8.68 5.21 20.09
CA SER A 224 9.87 4.36 20.20
C SER A 224 11.14 5.11 19.76
N ILE A 225 11.08 5.81 18.62
CA ILE A 225 12.20 6.63 18.12
C ILE A 225 12.48 7.79 19.08
N ALA A 226 11.43 8.42 19.60
CA ALA A 226 11.55 9.51 20.56
C ALA A 226 12.21 9.05 21.86
N LEU A 227 11.93 7.84 22.36
CA LEU A 227 12.58 7.28 23.55
C LEU A 227 14.09 7.11 23.35
N GLY A 228 14.52 6.54 22.23
CA GLY A 228 15.95 6.44 21.89
C GLY A 228 16.61 7.81 21.76
N THR A 229 15.94 8.76 21.11
CA THR A 229 16.45 10.13 20.95
C THR A 229 16.51 10.87 22.29
N ALA A 230 15.51 10.69 23.17
CA ALA A 230 15.47 11.29 24.50
C ALA A 230 16.63 10.79 25.37
N LEU A 231 16.94 9.50 25.28
CA LEU A 231 18.06 8.89 25.98
C LEU A 231 19.40 9.48 25.52
N LEU A 232 19.58 9.71 24.21
CA LEU A 232 20.76 10.40 23.68
C LEU A 232 20.86 11.85 24.15
N ILE A 233 19.74 12.58 24.16
CA ILE A 233 19.71 13.97 24.64
C ILE A 233 20.04 14.03 26.13
N GLU A 234 19.47 13.13 26.94
CA GLU A 234 19.81 13.01 28.36
C GLU A 234 21.31 12.76 28.54
N ALA A 235 21.86 11.72 27.88
CA ALA A 235 23.28 11.40 27.99
C ALA A 235 24.17 12.57 27.56
N MET A 236 23.78 13.30 26.51
CA MET A 236 24.49 14.49 26.04
C MET A 236 24.42 15.64 27.05
N LEU A 237 23.24 16.00 27.55
CA LEU A 237 23.10 17.07 28.55
C LEU A 237 23.88 16.77 29.83
N SER A 238 23.78 15.53 30.30
CA SER A 238 24.53 14.98 31.42
C SER A 238 26.03 15.03 31.22
N PHE A 239 26.51 14.71 30.02
CA PHE A 239 27.92 14.80 29.64
C PHE A 239 28.42 16.26 29.61
N LEU A 240 27.59 17.20 29.13
CA LEU A 240 27.90 18.63 29.18
C LEU A 240 27.81 19.24 30.59
N GLY A 241 27.43 18.46 31.62
CA GLY A 241 27.21 18.95 32.97
C GLY A 241 26.00 19.87 33.11
N VAL A 242 25.07 19.83 32.15
CA VAL A 242 23.85 20.64 32.16
C VAL A 242 22.68 19.79 32.62
N GLY A 243 22.04 20.19 33.72
CA GLY A 243 20.76 19.62 34.14
C GLY A 243 20.83 18.42 35.07
N ILE A 244 21.98 18.05 35.65
CA ILE A 244 22.00 17.13 36.79
C ILE A 244 22.67 17.82 37.99
N ASP A 245 22.07 17.66 39.17
CA ASP A 245 22.75 17.91 40.43
C ASP A 245 23.85 16.87 40.64
N SER A 246 24.98 17.22 41.27
CA SER A 246 26.13 16.33 41.49
C SER A 246 25.83 15.06 42.30
N THR A 247 24.58 14.86 42.73
CA THR A 247 24.08 13.79 43.59
C THR A 247 23.47 12.61 42.83
N GLN A 248 23.32 12.68 41.50
CA GLN A 248 22.73 11.58 40.71
C GLN A 248 23.74 10.89 39.80
N VAL A 249 23.50 9.61 39.52
CA VAL A 249 24.29 8.82 38.57
C VAL A 249 23.54 8.76 37.24
N SER A 250 24.21 9.11 36.14
CA SER A 250 23.72 8.92 34.78
C SER A 250 24.83 8.42 33.86
N TRP A 251 24.46 7.77 32.74
CA TRP A 251 25.43 7.28 31.78
C TRP A 251 26.22 8.40 31.10
N GLY A 252 25.59 9.56 30.86
CA GLY A 252 26.27 10.74 30.34
C GLY A 252 27.33 11.29 31.29
N ALA A 253 27.02 11.37 32.59
CA ALA A 253 27.99 11.80 33.60
C ALA A 253 29.16 10.81 33.73
N MET A 254 28.89 9.51 33.60
CA MET A 254 29.94 8.47 33.57
C MET A 254 30.87 8.64 32.35
N LEU A 255 30.32 8.99 31.18
CA LEU A 255 31.12 9.28 29.99
C LEU A 255 31.98 10.53 30.14
N GLU A 256 31.49 11.57 30.82
CA GLU A 256 32.29 12.77 31.05
C GLU A 256 33.46 12.49 32.00
N THR A 257 33.23 11.74 33.08
CA THR A 257 34.33 11.24 33.92
C THR A 257 35.32 10.41 33.09
N ALA A 258 34.82 9.49 32.26
CA ALA A 258 35.67 8.63 31.45
C ALA A 258 36.53 9.42 30.45
N ARG A 259 36.02 10.52 29.88
CA ARG A 259 36.79 11.41 28.98
C ARG A 259 38.02 11.97 29.69
N GLN A 260 37.89 12.39 30.94
CA GLN A 260 38.98 13.01 31.71
C GLN A 260 40.10 12.01 32.05
N PHE A 261 39.77 10.74 32.22
CA PHE A 261 40.70 9.68 32.65
C PHE A 261 40.99 8.63 31.57
N GLN A 262 40.64 8.90 30.30
CA GLN A 262 40.74 7.93 29.20
C GLN A 262 42.17 7.40 28.99
N SER A 263 43.19 8.23 29.25
CA SER A 263 44.60 7.82 29.14
C SER A 263 45.04 6.84 30.24
N GLN A 264 44.36 6.85 31.39
CA GLN A 264 44.69 6.00 32.54
C GLN A 264 43.89 4.71 32.52
N GLN A 265 42.60 4.78 32.17
CA GLN A 265 41.73 3.61 32.10
C GLN A 265 40.86 3.64 30.83
N PRO A 266 41.35 3.07 29.72
CA PRO A 266 40.65 3.09 28.43
C PRO A 266 39.30 2.37 28.39
N LEU A 267 39.00 1.54 29.40
CA LEU A 267 37.75 0.77 29.49
C LEU A 267 36.58 1.56 30.08
N LEU A 268 36.82 2.66 30.82
CA LEU A 268 35.77 3.47 31.44
C LEU A 268 34.67 3.96 30.48
N PRO A 269 34.98 4.47 29.26
CA PRO A 269 33.92 4.96 28.37
C PRO A 269 33.14 3.83 27.68
N ILE A 270 33.69 2.62 27.59
CA ILE A 270 33.12 1.53 26.81
C ILE A 270 31.79 1.06 27.41
N PHE A 271 31.72 0.87 28.72
CA PHE A 271 30.51 0.33 29.37
C PHE A 271 29.29 1.26 29.30
N PRO A 272 29.36 2.54 29.72
CA PRO A 272 28.23 3.47 29.56
C PRO A 272 27.93 3.74 28.08
N GLY A 273 28.94 3.78 27.20
CA GLY A 273 28.73 3.93 25.76
C GLY A 273 27.98 2.76 25.12
N LEU A 274 28.32 1.52 25.50
CA LEU A 274 27.62 0.31 25.05
C LEU A 274 26.17 0.28 25.56
N ALA A 275 25.96 0.66 26.82
CA ALA A 275 24.62 0.72 27.41
C ALA A 275 23.71 1.70 26.66
N ILE A 276 24.21 2.91 26.35
CA ILE A 276 23.49 3.88 25.52
C ILE A 276 23.22 3.30 24.12
N THR A 277 24.25 2.78 23.45
CA THR A 277 24.14 2.28 22.07
C THR A 277 23.12 1.15 21.95
N LEU A 278 23.21 0.15 22.82
CA LEU A 278 22.29 -1.00 22.82
C LEU A 278 20.86 -0.58 23.17
N SER A 279 20.69 0.36 24.11
CA SER A 279 19.37 0.88 24.47
C SER A 279 18.70 1.64 23.33
N VAL A 280 19.44 2.54 22.68
CA VAL A 280 18.93 3.29 21.52
C VAL A 280 18.59 2.35 20.36
N LEU A 281 19.48 1.40 20.06
CA LEU A 281 19.25 0.42 19.01
C LEU A 281 18.02 -0.44 19.32
N ALA A 282 17.87 -0.91 20.56
CA ALA A 282 16.74 -1.71 20.97
C ALA A 282 15.41 -0.95 20.88
N PHE A 283 15.35 0.32 21.29
CA PHE A 283 14.16 1.15 21.11
C PHE A 283 13.81 1.37 19.63
N ASN A 284 14.79 1.65 18.78
CA ASN A 284 14.53 1.88 17.35
C ASN A 284 14.05 0.60 16.65
N LEU A 285 14.74 -0.53 16.85
CA LEU A 285 14.37 -1.81 16.25
C LEU A 285 13.02 -2.35 16.75
N LEU A 286 12.70 -2.11 18.03
CA LEU A 286 11.38 -2.45 18.57
C LEU A 286 10.27 -1.61 17.91
N GLY A 287 10.53 -0.33 17.67
CA GLY A 287 9.61 0.57 16.97
C GLY A 287 9.28 0.09 15.55
N ASP A 288 10.30 -0.30 14.78
CA ASP A 288 10.12 -0.87 13.44
C ASP A 288 9.34 -2.20 13.48
N SER A 289 9.63 -3.04 14.47
CA SER A 289 8.90 -4.31 14.66
C SER A 289 7.42 -4.09 15.02
N LEU A 290 7.12 -3.06 15.83
CA LEU A 290 5.75 -2.65 16.17
C LEU A 290 5.02 -2.08 14.95
N ARG A 291 5.70 -1.32 14.09
CA ARG A 291 5.14 -0.83 12.81
C ARG A 291 4.67 -1.98 11.93
N ASP A 292 5.54 -2.97 11.74
CA ASP A 292 5.24 -4.12 10.87
C ASP A 292 4.11 -4.99 11.44
N ALA A 293 4.02 -5.09 12.78
CA ALA A 293 2.97 -5.87 13.44
C ALA A 293 1.58 -5.20 13.39
N THR A 294 1.54 -3.87 13.30
CA THR A 294 0.32 -3.04 13.35
C THR A 294 -0.26 -2.71 11.98
N LEU A 295 0.50 -2.86 10.89
CA LEU A 295 -0.04 -2.77 9.54
C LEU A 295 -1.09 -3.87 9.29
N PRO A 296 -2.31 -3.53 8.80
CA PRO A 296 -3.25 -4.50 8.28
C PRO A 296 -2.57 -5.29 7.16
N THR A 297 -2.64 -6.60 7.24
CA THR A 297 -1.90 -7.52 6.36
C THR A 297 -2.37 -7.37 4.91
N GLY A 298 -1.68 -6.52 4.15
CA GLY A 298 -1.71 -6.47 2.70
C GLY A 298 -0.31 -6.50 2.06
N ALA A 299 0.75 -6.30 2.83
CA ALA A 299 2.12 -6.30 2.33
C ALA A 299 3.06 -6.89 3.40
N THR A 300 3.97 -7.77 2.99
CA THR A 300 4.94 -8.53 3.82
C THR A 300 4.43 -9.81 4.48
N ALA A 301 3.94 -10.74 3.66
CA ALA A 301 3.93 -12.16 4.01
C ALA A 301 5.10 -12.90 3.31
N GLU A 302 6.33 -12.50 3.63
CA GLU A 302 7.49 -13.39 3.49
C GLU A 302 7.75 -14.04 4.86
N SER A 303 7.10 -15.18 5.12
CA SER A 303 7.70 -16.29 5.86
C SER A 303 6.74 -17.48 5.92
N SER A 304 7.21 -18.63 5.45
CA SER A 304 6.60 -19.95 5.56
C SER A 304 5.18 -20.07 5.01
N ILE A 305 5.03 -19.94 3.70
CA ILE A 305 4.01 -20.71 3.00
C ILE A 305 4.44 -22.17 3.16
N SER A 306 3.91 -22.83 4.19
CA SER A 306 3.67 -24.26 4.08
C SER A 306 2.94 -24.42 2.76
N ARG A 307 3.56 -25.14 1.82
CA ARG A 307 2.91 -25.68 0.63
C ARG A 307 1.75 -26.56 1.11
N ARG A 308 0.66 -25.95 1.57
CA ARG A 308 -0.64 -26.48 1.28
C ARG A 308 -0.79 -26.21 -0.20
N THR A 309 -0.35 -27.20 -0.97
CA THR A 309 -0.87 -27.48 -2.29
C THR A 309 -2.38 -27.33 -2.17
N VAL A 310 -2.91 -26.16 -2.50
CA VAL A 310 -4.30 -26.08 -2.91
C VAL A 310 -4.29 -26.98 -4.12
N ALA A 311 -4.84 -28.19 -3.95
CA ALA A 311 -4.98 -29.12 -5.05
C ALA A 311 -5.55 -28.30 -6.22
N PRO A 312 -4.93 -28.34 -7.41
CA PRO A 312 -5.52 -27.71 -8.57
C PRO A 312 -6.95 -28.21 -8.62
N PHE A 313 -7.93 -27.31 -8.50
CA PHE A 313 -9.29 -27.71 -8.78
C PHE A 313 -9.24 -28.11 -10.26
N ALA A 314 -9.28 -29.43 -10.50
CA ALA A 314 -9.25 -29.95 -11.84
C ALA A 314 -10.46 -29.35 -12.54
N VAL A 315 -10.21 -28.40 -13.45
CA VAL A 315 -11.22 -27.85 -14.34
C VAL A 315 -11.66 -29.03 -15.21
N SER A 316 -12.68 -29.75 -14.76
CA SER A 316 -13.32 -30.76 -15.57
C SER A 316 -14.01 -30.03 -16.72
N PRO A 317 -13.67 -30.33 -17.99
CA PRO A 317 -14.30 -29.68 -19.12
C PRO A 317 -15.74 -30.16 -19.22
N THR A 318 -16.66 -29.49 -18.52
CA THR A 318 -18.08 -29.72 -18.74
C THR A 318 -18.45 -29.07 -20.07
N SER A 319 -18.81 -29.92 -21.02
CA SER A 319 -19.25 -29.61 -22.36
C SER A 319 -20.59 -28.86 -22.34
N VAL A 320 -20.53 -27.54 -22.19
CA VAL A 320 -21.60 -26.66 -22.65
C VAL A 320 -21.13 -26.09 -23.99
N HIS A 321 -22.01 -26.12 -24.99
CA HIS A 321 -21.75 -25.68 -26.36
C HIS A 321 -21.17 -24.26 -26.37
N ARG A 322 -19.83 -24.15 -26.44
CA ARG A 322 -19.08 -22.88 -26.45
C ARG A 322 -18.86 -22.49 -27.91
N PRO A 323 -18.90 -21.18 -28.26
CA PRO A 323 -18.47 -20.73 -29.57
C PRO A 323 -17.04 -21.24 -29.79
N GLU A 324 -16.85 -22.07 -30.81
CA GLU A 324 -15.53 -22.57 -31.18
C GLU A 324 -14.73 -21.36 -31.67
N ALA A 325 -13.71 -20.96 -30.90
CA ALA A 325 -12.83 -19.89 -31.32
C ALA A 325 -12.15 -20.30 -32.64
N PRO A 326 -11.92 -19.36 -33.58
CA PRO A 326 -11.22 -19.67 -34.82
C PRO A 326 -9.89 -20.39 -34.53
N ALA A 327 -9.60 -21.44 -35.30
CA ALA A 327 -8.39 -22.27 -35.08
C ALA A 327 -7.08 -21.47 -35.21
N ASP A 328 -7.12 -20.33 -35.87
CA ASP A 328 -6.03 -19.39 -36.14
C ASP A 328 -5.95 -18.21 -35.14
N ALA A 329 -6.82 -18.17 -34.12
CA ALA A 329 -6.76 -17.13 -33.09
C ALA A 329 -5.45 -17.21 -32.28
N LEU A 330 -4.81 -16.05 -32.06
CA LEU A 330 -3.64 -15.95 -31.18
C LEU A 330 -4.05 -16.13 -29.72
N LEU A 331 -5.09 -15.44 -29.26
CA LEU A 331 -5.67 -15.61 -27.93
C LEU A 331 -7.12 -16.04 -28.07
N ALA A 332 -7.53 -17.09 -27.35
CA ALA A 332 -8.92 -17.51 -27.24
C ALA A 332 -9.29 -17.66 -25.76
N VAL A 333 -10.26 -16.86 -25.32
CA VAL A 333 -10.86 -16.96 -23.98
C VAL A 333 -12.26 -17.54 -24.17
N SER A 334 -12.54 -18.66 -23.52
CA SER A 334 -13.78 -19.43 -23.73
C SER A 334 -14.42 -19.83 -22.41
N GLY A 335 -15.60 -19.25 -22.13
CA GLY A 335 -16.40 -19.53 -20.94
C GLY A 335 -15.68 -19.20 -19.63
N LEU A 336 -14.80 -18.19 -19.64
CA LEU A 336 -14.01 -17.81 -18.48
C LEU A 336 -14.91 -17.32 -17.35
N THR A 337 -14.84 -18.03 -16.22
CA THR A 337 -15.54 -17.71 -14.99
C THR A 337 -14.51 -17.56 -13.88
N VAL A 338 -14.48 -16.39 -13.24
CA VAL A 338 -13.53 -16.06 -12.17
C VAL A 338 -14.31 -15.76 -10.91
N ALA A 339 -13.95 -16.39 -9.81
CA ALA A 339 -14.66 -16.27 -8.55
C ALA A 339 -13.74 -15.86 -7.40
N ALA A 340 -14.34 -15.18 -6.41
CA ALA A 340 -13.68 -14.81 -5.15
C ALA A 340 -14.52 -15.29 -3.94
N PRO A 341 -13.89 -15.66 -2.82
CA PRO A 341 -14.59 -16.03 -1.60
C PRO A 341 -15.30 -14.82 -0.99
N ARG A 342 -16.48 -15.05 -0.40
CA ARG A 342 -17.22 -14.02 0.33
C ARG A 342 -16.91 -14.06 1.83
N PRO A 343 -16.81 -12.89 2.50
CA PRO A 343 -16.88 -12.83 3.96
C PRO A 343 -18.22 -13.43 4.43
N GLY A 344 -18.17 -14.48 5.27
CA GLY A 344 -19.36 -15.21 5.72
C GLY A 344 -19.67 -16.51 4.97
N GLY A 345 -18.86 -16.90 3.99
CA GLY A 345 -18.99 -18.16 3.25
C GLY A 345 -19.57 -18.01 1.85
N GLY A 346 -19.29 -18.97 0.97
CA GLY A 346 -19.67 -18.96 -0.44
C GLY A 346 -18.68 -18.20 -1.35
N SER A 347 -19.01 -18.11 -2.63
CA SER A 347 -18.21 -17.43 -3.66
C SER A 347 -19.03 -16.40 -4.45
N ALA A 348 -18.36 -15.40 -5.00
CA ALA A 348 -18.91 -14.41 -5.92
C ALA A 348 -18.19 -14.52 -7.27
N GLU A 349 -18.93 -14.71 -8.36
CA GLU A 349 -18.39 -14.79 -9.73
C GLU A 349 -18.03 -13.43 -10.35
N LEU A 350 -16.85 -12.91 -10.02
CA LEU A 350 -16.35 -11.63 -10.57
C LEU A 350 -16.48 -11.54 -12.10
N LEU A 351 -16.23 -12.64 -12.80
CA LEU A 351 -16.48 -12.82 -14.23
C LEU A 351 -17.34 -14.07 -14.43
N SER A 352 -18.25 -14.04 -15.41
CA SER A 352 -19.12 -15.17 -15.73
C SER A 352 -19.19 -15.36 -17.24
N ASP A 353 -18.81 -16.56 -17.70
CA ASP A 353 -18.92 -16.98 -19.11
C ASP A 353 -18.35 -15.94 -20.12
N VAL A 354 -17.20 -15.36 -19.77
CA VAL A 354 -16.48 -14.41 -20.63
C VAL A 354 -15.88 -15.17 -21.80
N SER A 355 -16.25 -14.78 -23.02
CA SER A 355 -15.75 -15.40 -24.26
C SER A 355 -15.42 -14.36 -25.32
N PHE A 356 -14.19 -14.39 -25.83
CA PHE A 356 -13.70 -13.56 -26.95
C PHE A 356 -12.38 -14.14 -27.50
N HIS A 357 -11.93 -13.65 -28.64
CA HIS A 357 -10.65 -14.04 -29.23
C HIS A 357 -9.94 -12.85 -29.88
N VAL A 358 -8.61 -12.95 -29.98
CA VAL A 358 -7.73 -12.00 -30.67
C VAL A 358 -6.99 -12.76 -31.77
N MET A 359 -7.12 -12.32 -33.01
CA MET A 359 -6.44 -12.85 -34.19
C MET A 359 -4.99 -12.33 -34.25
N ARG A 360 -4.13 -13.03 -35.01
CA ARG A 360 -2.75 -12.58 -35.20
C ARG A 360 -2.72 -11.23 -35.92
N GLY A 361 -1.98 -10.28 -35.36
CA GLY A 361 -1.84 -8.94 -35.88
C GLY A 361 -3.07 -8.05 -35.68
N GLU A 362 -4.12 -8.51 -35.00
CA GLU A 362 -5.35 -7.74 -34.72
C GLU A 362 -5.18 -6.87 -33.47
N THR A 363 -5.87 -5.73 -33.43
CA THR A 363 -6.16 -4.98 -32.21
C THR A 363 -7.62 -5.17 -31.80
N LEU A 364 -7.84 -5.86 -30.68
CA LEU A 364 -9.16 -6.03 -30.06
C LEU A 364 -9.31 -5.02 -28.91
N GLY A 365 -10.36 -4.20 -28.97
CA GLY A 365 -10.77 -3.32 -27.88
C GLY A 365 -11.67 -4.05 -26.87
N LEU A 366 -11.30 -4.11 -25.60
CA LEU A 366 -12.17 -4.58 -24.52
C LEU A 366 -12.70 -3.38 -23.73
N VAL A 367 -13.99 -3.09 -23.85
CA VAL A 367 -14.58 -1.82 -23.40
C VAL A 367 -15.71 -2.00 -22.40
N GLY A 368 -15.97 -0.97 -21.60
CA GLY A 368 -17.11 -0.90 -20.68
C GLY A 368 -16.85 0.01 -19.50
N GLU A 369 -17.89 0.28 -18.70
CA GLU A 369 -17.81 1.07 -17.46
C GLU A 369 -16.74 0.53 -16.48
N SER A 370 -16.25 1.40 -15.59
CA SER A 370 -15.35 0.97 -14.52
C SER A 370 -16.00 -0.11 -13.64
N GLY A 371 -15.23 -1.11 -13.24
CA GLY A 371 -15.72 -2.23 -12.42
C GLY A 371 -16.47 -3.33 -13.18
N CYS A 372 -16.56 -3.30 -14.52
CA CYS A 372 -17.22 -4.36 -15.30
C CYS A 372 -16.38 -5.63 -15.52
N GLY A 373 -15.12 -5.67 -15.05
CA GLY A 373 -14.27 -6.87 -15.07
C GLY A 373 -13.14 -6.89 -16.10
N LYS A 374 -12.90 -5.80 -16.86
CA LYS A 374 -11.88 -5.75 -17.93
C LYS A 374 -10.46 -6.10 -17.43
N SER A 375 -9.98 -5.41 -16.40
CA SER A 375 -8.66 -5.67 -15.80
C SER A 375 -8.58 -7.06 -15.17
N MET A 376 -9.68 -7.55 -14.57
CA MET A 376 -9.74 -8.93 -14.05
C MET A 376 -9.57 -9.97 -15.16
N THR A 377 -10.12 -9.71 -16.36
CA THR A 377 -9.92 -10.56 -17.54
C THR A 377 -8.45 -10.56 -17.97
N ALA A 378 -7.79 -9.40 -18.05
CA ALA A 378 -6.36 -9.33 -18.36
C ALA A 378 -5.49 -10.07 -17.34
N LEU A 379 -5.76 -9.88 -16.04
CA LEU A 379 -5.03 -10.56 -14.97
C LEU A 379 -5.25 -12.08 -15.02
N ALA A 380 -6.44 -12.54 -15.39
CA ALA A 380 -6.70 -13.97 -15.61
C ALA A 380 -5.85 -14.52 -16.76
N VAL A 381 -5.76 -13.81 -17.89
CA VAL A 381 -4.91 -14.20 -19.03
C VAL A 381 -3.44 -14.26 -18.63
N MET A 382 -2.98 -13.33 -17.80
CA MET A 382 -1.60 -13.28 -17.31
C MET A 382 -1.33 -14.24 -16.15
N GLY A 383 -2.33 -14.93 -15.61
CA GLY A 383 -2.20 -15.74 -14.38
C GLY A 383 -1.81 -14.92 -13.15
N LEU A 384 -2.13 -13.62 -13.13
CA LEU A 384 -1.80 -12.65 -12.09
C LEU A 384 -3.02 -12.29 -11.22
N LEU A 385 -3.99 -13.22 -11.12
CA LEU A 385 -5.14 -13.05 -10.25
C LEU A 385 -4.70 -12.90 -8.78
N PRO A 386 -5.37 -12.04 -7.98
CA PRO A 386 -5.06 -11.92 -6.56
C PRO A 386 -5.19 -13.28 -5.84
N PRO A 387 -4.44 -13.54 -4.74
CA PRO A 387 -4.38 -14.86 -4.12
C PRO A 387 -5.72 -15.49 -3.68
N ALA A 388 -6.73 -14.67 -3.39
CA ALA A 388 -8.06 -15.13 -3.03
C ALA A 388 -8.97 -15.37 -4.24
N VAL A 389 -8.56 -14.97 -5.43
CA VAL A 389 -9.35 -15.03 -6.65
C VAL A 389 -8.84 -16.18 -7.53
N SER A 390 -9.76 -17.00 -8.04
CA SER A 390 -9.41 -18.15 -8.85
C SER A 390 -10.31 -18.28 -10.08
N ILE A 391 -9.76 -18.87 -11.15
CA ILE A 391 -10.54 -19.32 -12.30
C ILE A 391 -11.39 -20.51 -11.83
N ALA A 392 -12.70 -20.34 -11.81
CA ALA A 392 -13.66 -21.38 -11.42
C ALA A 392 -14.01 -22.30 -12.59
N ALA A 393 -14.07 -21.75 -13.81
CA ALA A 393 -14.33 -22.49 -15.04
C ALA A 393 -13.81 -21.73 -16.27
N GLY A 394 -13.74 -22.44 -17.40
CA GLY A 394 -13.37 -21.86 -18.70
C GLY A 394 -11.98 -22.30 -19.17
N SER A 395 -11.52 -21.67 -20.24
CA SER A 395 -10.25 -21.95 -20.90
C SER A 395 -9.66 -20.65 -21.44
N ILE A 396 -8.33 -20.52 -21.39
CA ILE A 396 -7.57 -19.41 -21.92
C ILE A 396 -6.43 -20.02 -22.75
N ARG A 397 -6.49 -19.91 -24.07
CA ARG A 397 -5.49 -20.48 -24.98
C ARG A 397 -4.70 -19.42 -25.72
N LEU A 398 -3.38 -19.56 -25.74
CA LEU A 398 -2.46 -18.71 -26.48
C LEU A 398 -1.72 -19.52 -27.57
N ALA A 399 -2.06 -19.28 -28.84
CA ALA A 399 -1.65 -20.06 -30.00
C ALA A 399 -1.81 -21.57 -29.77
N GLY A 400 -3.01 -21.97 -29.31
CA GLY A 400 -3.34 -23.36 -28.98
C GLY A 400 -2.83 -23.88 -27.63
N THR A 401 -1.94 -23.17 -26.94
CA THR A 401 -1.44 -23.57 -25.61
C THR A 401 -2.41 -23.14 -24.52
N GLU A 402 -2.91 -24.07 -23.70
CA GLU A 402 -3.75 -23.75 -22.53
C GLU A 402 -2.92 -23.05 -21.44
N LEU A 403 -3.38 -21.89 -20.99
CA LEU A 403 -2.76 -21.08 -19.94
C LEU A 403 -3.43 -21.30 -18.57
N ALA A 404 -4.73 -21.57 -18.55
CA ALA A 404 -5.45 -21.77 -17.30
C ALA A 404 -4.95 -23.02 -16.58
N GLY A 405 -4.45 -22.85 -15.35
CA GLY A 405 -3.91 -23.95 -14.54
C GLY A 405 -2.43 -24.26 -14.75
N LEU A 406 -1.73 -23.52 -15.62
CA LEU A 406 -0.25 -23.57 -15.65
C LEU A 406 0.32 -23.14 -14.30
N ASP A 407 1.43 -23.76 -13.90
CA ASP A 407 2.20 -23.32 -12.74
C ASP A 407 3.00 -22.03 -13.04
N ASP A 408 3.58 -21.43 -12.00
CA ASP A 408 4.27 -20.15 -12.16
C ASP A 408 5.53 -20.24 -13.03
N ASP A 409 6.21 -21.40 -13.03
CA ASP A 409 7.41 -21.62 -13.84
C ASP A 409 7.06 -21.73 -15.34
N ALA A 410 5.97 -22.43 -15.69
CA ALA A 410 5.46 -22.46 -17.05
C ALA A 410 4.90 -21.10 -17.48
N MET A 411 4.15 -20.41 -16.61
CA MET A 411 3.66 -19.05 -16.89
C MET A 411 4.80 -18.05 -17.08
N ARG A 412 5.95 -18.23 -16.41
CA ARG A 412 7.13 -17.40 -16.61
C ARG A 412 7.70 -17.48 -18.04
N GLN A 413 7.49 -18.59 -18.75
CA GLN A 413 7.87 -18.70 -20.17
C GLN A 413 6.89 -18.00 -21.11
N VAL A 414 5.66 -17.77 -20.64
CA VAL A 414 4.61 -17.04 -21.38
C VAL A 414 4.75 -15.53 -21.16
N ARG A 415 4.88 -15.10 -19.90
CA ARG A 415 5.03 -13.70 -19.50
C ARG A 415 6.33 -13.11 -20.07
N GLY A 416 6.27 -11.90 -20.60
CA GLY A 416 7.40 -11.21 -21.22
C GLY A 416 7.68 -11.70 -22.64
N ARG A 417 7.94 -13.01 -22.83
CA ARG A 417 8.34 -13.57 -24.15
C ARG A 417 7.20 -13.72 -25.15
N ARG A 418 6.02 -14.13 -24.70
CA ARG A 418 4.86 -14.35 -25.58
C ARG A 418 3.76 -13.34 -25.33
N VAL A 419 3.60 -12.91 -24.08
CA VAL A 419 2.63 -11.89 -23.68
C VAL A 419 3.32 -10.79 -22.88
N GLY A 420 3.28 -9.57 -23.39
CA GLY A 420 3.66 -8.35 -22.68
C GLY A 420 2.44 -7.68 -22.06
N MET A 421 2.62 -6.94 -20.97
CA MET A 421 1.54 -6.19 -20.34
C MET A 421 1.97 -4.78 -19.97
N VAL A 422 1.15 -3.81 -20.36
CA VAL A 422 1.19 -2.42 -19.89
C VAL A 422 0.08 -2.25 -18.85
N PHE A 423 0.46 -1.93 -17.62
CA PHE A 423 -0.48 -1.73 -16.52
C PHE A 423 -1.07 -0.30 -16.53
N GLN A 424 -2.22 -0.14 -15.87
CA GLN A 424 -3.04 1.09 -15.84
C GLN A 424 -2.31 2.34 -15.33
N GLU A 425 -1.35 2.21 -14.40
CA GLU A 425 -0.63 3.35 -13.83
C GLU A 425 0.89 3.23 -14.04
N PRO A 426 1.52 4.05 -14.89
CA PRO A 426 2.93 3.90 -15.23
C PRO A 426 3.88 4.07 -14.04
N MET A 427 3.60 5.05 -13.19
CA MET A 427 4.44 5.35 -12.03
C MET A 427 4.32 4.28 -10.94
N ALA A 428 3.17 3.61 -10.85
CA ALA A 428 2.98 2.47 -9.94
C ALA A 428 3.65 1.19 -10.48
N ALA A 429 3.75 1.06 -11.80
CA ALA A 429 4.41 -0.08 -12.45
C ALA A 429 5.94 -0.03 -12.35
N LEU A 430 6.53 1.15 -12.13
CA LEU A 430 7.98 1.34 -12.01
C LEU A 430 8.44 1.45 -10.56
N SER A 431 9.51 0.76 -10.20
CA SER A 431 10.16 0.91 -8.90
C SER A 431 10.87 2.26 -8.80
N PRO A 432 10.52 3.13 -7.82
CA PRO A 432 11.07 4.49 -7.74
C PRO A 432 12.53 4.52 -7.27
N VAL A 433 13.04 3.41 -6.71
CA VAL A 433 14.39 3.26 -6.16
C VAL A 433 15.36 2.57 -7.12
N HIS A 434 14.93 2.28 -8.35
CA HIS A 434 15.76 1.67 -9.38
C HIS A 434 15.75 2.53 -10.65
N THR A 435 16.89 2.60 -11.32
CA THR A 435 16.97 3.31 -12.61
C THR A 435 16.12 2.59 -13.66
N VAL A 436 15.61 3.35 -14.63
CA VAL A 436 14.82 2.82 -15.74
C VAL A 436 15.60 1.77 -16.52
N GLY A 437 16.88 2.02 -16.80
CA GLY A 437 17.71 1.08 -17.53
C GLY A 437 17.89 -0.24 -16.82
N ARG A 438 17.98 -0.24 -15.48
CA ARG A 438 18.03 -1.48 -14.69
C ARG A 438 16.76 -2.28 -14.84
N GLN A 439 15.60 -1.65 -14.66
CA GLN A 439 14.30 -2.33 -14.69
C GLN A 439 14.02 -2.99 -16.05
N ILE A 440 14.29 -2.30 -17.16
CA ILE A 440 14.15 -2.88 -18.50
C ILE A 440 15.18 -3.99 -18.71
N SER A 441 16.44 -3.79 -18.32
CA SER A 441 17.49 -4.79 -18.51
C SER A 441 17.25 -6.06 -17.69
N ASP A 442 16.65 -5.96 -16.50
CA ASP A 442 16.35 -7.11 -15.66
C ASP A 442 15.26 -7.99 -16.30
N ALA A 443 14.25 -7.39 -16.94
CA ALA A 443 13.26 -8.12 -17.75
C ALA A 443 13.92 -8.86 -18.93
N VAL A 444 14.79 -8.18 -19.70
CA VAL A 444 15.54 -8.81 -20.79
C VAL A 444 16.36 -10.01 -20.29
N ARG A 445 17.11 -9.83 -19.20
CA ARG A 445 17.97 -10.88 -18.63
C ARG A 445 17.20 -12.08 -18.14
N ALA A 446 16.05 -11.86 -17.50
CA ALA A 446 15.21 -12.93 -16.97
C ALA A 446 14.72 -13.91 -18.05
N HIS A 447 14.58 -13.44 -19.30
CA HIS A 447 13.90 -14.19 -20.35
C HIS A 447 14.76 -14.52 -21.59
N THR A 448 15.92 -13.88 -21.78
CA THR A 448 16.76 -14.05 -22.99
C THR A 448 18.14 -14.66 -22.73
N GLY A 449 18.58 -14.74 -21.47
CA GLY A 449 19.92 -15.22 -21.12
C GLY A 449 21.07 -14.24 -21.44
N LEU A 450 20.77 -13.03 -21.92
CA LEU A 450 21.77 -12.02 -22.23
C LEU A 450 22.55 -11.56 -20.99
N GLY A 451 23.84 -11.29 -21.18
CA GLY A 451 24.69 -10.71 -20.14
C GLY A 451 24.29 -9.27 -19.80
N ARG A 452 24.69 -8.77 -18.62
CA ARG A 452 24.31 -7.43 -18.12
C ARG A 452 24.57 -6.30 -19.13
N ARG A 453 25.72 -6.30 -19.81
CA ARG A 453 26.09 -5.26 -20.78
C ARG A 453 25.21 -5.30 -22.03
N GLN A 454 24.91 -6.50 -22.54
CA GLN A 454 24.05 -6.69 -23.70
C GLN A 454 22.60 -6.32 -23.37
N ALA A 455 22.10 -6.71 -22.19
CA ALA A 455 20.77 -6.35 -21.75
C ALA A 455 20.59 -4.84 -21.55
N LEU A 456 21.63 -4.15 -21.07
CA LEU A 456 21.60 -2.69 -20.95
C LEU A 456 21.65 -1.99 -22.32
N ALA A 457 22.41 -2.54 -23.28
CA ALA A 457 22.39 -2.05 -24.66
C ALA A 457 21.00 -2.24 -25.28
N ARG A 458 20.39 -3.41 -25.08
CA ARG A 458 19.00 -3.68 -25.50
C ARG A 458 18.01 -2.73 -24.85
N ALA A 459 18.19 -2.41 -23.57
CA ALA A 459 17.34 -1.42 -22.89
C ALA A 459 17.45 -0.03 -23.55
N ALA A 460 18.64 0.39 -24.00
CA ALA A 460 18.79 1.65 -24.74
C ALA A 460 18.06 1.60 -26.10
N GLU A 461 18.16 0.49 -26.83
CA GLU A 461 17.43 0.29 -28.09
C GLU A 461 15.91 0.36 -27.88
N LEU A 462 15.40 -0.26 -26.81
CA LEU A 462 13.98 -0.22 -26.48
C LEU A 462 13.53 1.19 -26.11
N LEU A 463 14.33 1.95 -25.34
CA LEU A 463 14.05 3.36 -25.06
C LEU A 463 14.03 4.21 -26.33
N ALA A 464 14.96 3.96 -27.26
CA ALA A 464 14.98 4.62 -28.56
C ALA A 464 13.73 4.28 -29.38
N LEU A 465 13.34 3.00 -29.39
CA LEU A 465 12.17 2.49 -30.11
C LEU A 465 10.87 3.15 -29.66
N VAL A 466 10.72 3.41 -28.35
CA VAL A 466 9.56 4.12 -27.80
C VAL A 466 9.69 5.65 -27.85
N GLY A 467 10.71 6.19 -28.50
CA GLY A 467 10.89 7.63 -28.69
C GLY A 467 11.34 8.40 -27.44
N VAL A 468 12.05 7.76 -26.50
CA VAL A 468 12.67 8.47 -25.37
C VAL A 468 13.95 9.16 -25.86
N PRO A 469 14.08 10.50 -25.67
CA PRO A 469 15.27 11.23 -26.12
C PRO A 469 16.50 10.86 -25.29
N ASP A 470 17.68 10.86 -25.93
CA ASP A 470 18.96 10.52 -25.31
C ASP A 470 18.95 9.18 -24.53
N PRO A 471 18.53 8.06 -25.17
CA PRO A 471 18.22 6.82 -24.47
C PRO A 471 19.39 6.30 -23.63
N HIS A 472 20.63 6.40 -24.13
CA HIS A 472 21.83 5.97 -23.40
C HIS A 472 22.05 6.72 -22.08
N ARG A 473 21.78 8.02 -22.04
CA ARG A 473 21.87 8.83 -20.83
C ARG A 473 20.73 8.46 -19.88
N ARG A 474 19.50 8.42 -20.42
CA ARG A 474 18.26 8.20 -19.67
C ARG A 474 18.16 6.83 -18.99
N LEU A 475 18.98 5.85 -19.38
CA LEU A 475 19.11 4.58 -18.65
C LEU A 475 19.47 4.74 -17.16
N GLN A 476 20.16 5.82 -16.81
CA GLN A 476 20.60 6.11 -15.44
C GLN A 476 19.57 6.92 -14.65
N ASP A 477 18.53 7.44 -15.31
CA ASP A 477 17.48 8.21 -14.67
C ASP A 477 16.52 7.27 -13.92
N TYR A 478 15.97 7.79 -12.83
CA TYR A 478 14.91 7.17 -12.04
C TYR A 478 13.53 7.57 -12.57
N PRO A 479 12.47 6.77 -12.32
CA PRO A 479 11.12 7.06 -12.82
C PRO A 479 10.60 8.47 -12.51
N HIS A 480 10.89 9.00 -11.32
CA HIS A 480 10.46 10.35 -10.90
C HIS A 480 11.16 11.50 -11.65
N GLN A 481 12.14 11.21 -12.50
CA GLN A 481 12.83 12.17 -13.36
C GLN A 481 12.23 12.22 -14.78
N PHE A 482 11.21 11.40 -15.07
CA PHE A 482 10.47 11.37 -16.32
C PHE A 482 9.14 12.10 -16.19
N SER A 483 8.65 12.71 -17.29
CA SER A 483 7.26 13.15 -17.36
C SER A 483 6.31 11.94 -17.43
N GLY A 484 5.01 12.12 -17.15
CA GLY A 484 4.04 11.03 -17.21
C GLY A 484 4.05 10.28 -18.55
N GLY A 485 4.08 11.02 -19.67
CA GLY A 485 4.17 10.42 -21.01
C GLY A 485 5.48 9.67 -21.27
N MET A 486 6.62 10.17 -20.77
CA MET A 486 7.89 9.44 -20.91
C MET A 486 7.93 8.20 -19.99
N ALA A 487 7.37 8.28 -18.79
CA ALA A 487 7.24 7.14 -17.91
C ALA A 487 6.34 6.04 -18.53
N GLN A 488 5.26 6.44 -19.21
CA GLN A 488 4.43 5.52 -19.99
C GLN A 488 5.22 4.84 -21.12
N ARG A 489 6.01 5.61 -21.88
CA ARG A 489 6.91 5.06 -22.92
C ARG A 489 7.90 4.06 -22.33
N VAL A 490 8.45 4.34 -21.15
CA VAL A 490 9.34 3.42 -20.43
C VAL A 490 8.63 2.11 -20.06
N VAL A 491 7.38 2.18 -19.58
CA VAL A 491 6.58 0.97 -19.27
C VAL A 491 6.30 0.16 -20.54
N ILE A 492 5.97 0.83 -21.65
CA ILE A 492 5.82 0.18 -22.97
C ILE A 492 7.13 -0.50 -23.39
N ALA A 493 8.28 0.16 -23.24
CA ALA A 493 9.58 -0.44 -23.53
C ALA A 493 9.86 -1.68 -22.69
N GLY A 494 9.49 -1.66 -21.40
CA GLY A 494 9.57 -2.82 -20.52
C GLY A 494 8.65 -3.98 -20.97
N ALA A 495 7.42 -3.68 -21.36
CA ALA A 495 6.46 -4.66 -21.85
C ALA A 495 6.90 -5.33 -23.17
N LEU A 496 7.62 -4.57 -24.01
CA LEU A 496 8.16 -5.03 -25.29
C LEU A 496 9.58 -5.61 -25.19
N ALA A 497 10.13 -5.71 -23.98
CA ALA A 497 11.54 -6.05 -23.77
C ALA A 497 11.95 -7.39 -24.40
N CYS A 498 11.01 -8.31 -24.56
CA CYS A 498 11.22 -9.63 -25.13
C CYS A 498 10.36 -9.89 -26.39
N GLU A 499 9.93 -8.84 -27.10
CA GLU A 499 9.21 -8.90 -28.38
C GLU A 499 8.00 -9.86 -28.35
N PRO A 500 6.98 -9.59 -27.51
CA PRO A 500 5.86 -10.50 -27.33
C PRO A 500 4.95 -10.60 -28.57
N GLU A 501 4.33 -11.77 -28.77
CA GLU A 501 3.31 -11.98 -29.80
C GLU A 501 2.01 -11.21 -29.51
N LEU A 502 1.67 -11.06 -28.23
CA LEU A 502 0.50 -10.35 -27.73
C LEU A 502 0.90 -9.27 -26.72
N LEU A 503 0.42 -8.05 -26.92
CA LEU A 503 0.50 -6.97 -25.94
C LEU A 503 -0.89 -6.74 -25.32
N ILE A 504 -1.00 -6.88 -24.00
CA ILE A 504 -2.17 -6.46 -23.24
C ILE A 504 -1.92 -5.05 -22.72
N ALA A 505 -2.73 -4.09 -23.15
CA ALA A 505 -2.62 -2.70 -22.72
C ALA A 505 -3.83 -2.34 -21.88
N ASP A 506 -3.67 -2.35 -20.54
CA ASP A 506 -4.74 -2.02 -19.60
C ASP A 506 -4.76 -0.53 -19.32
N GLU A 507 -5.71 0.19 -19.91
CA GLU A 507 -5.85 1.65 -19.79
C GLU A 507 -4.53 2.42 -20.00
N PRO A 508 -3.82 2.21 -21.13
CA PRO A 508 -2.45 2.68 -21.34
C PRO A 508 -2.30 4.21 -21.46
N THR A 509 -3.42 4.93 -21.45
CA THR A 509 -3.49 6.39 -21.60
C THR A 509 -4.08 7.08 -20.37
N THR A 510 -4.49 6.32 -19.35
CA THR A 510 -5.04 6.89 -18.13
C THR A 510 -3.99 7.75 -17.41
N ALA A 511 -4.45 8.84 -16.79
CA ALA A 511 -3.63 9.84 -16.10
C ALA A 511 -2.63 10.65 -16.99
N LEU A 512 -2.78 10.61 -18.31
CA LEU A 512 -2.04 11.45 -19.26
C LEU A 512 -2.94 12.57 -19.82
N ASP A 513 -2.35 13.69 -20.24
CA ASP A 513 -3.08 14.74 -20.97
C ASP A 513 -3.46 14.26 -22.38
N VAL A 514 -4.56 14.78 -22.93
CA VAL A 514 -5.16 14.33 -24.21
C VAL A 514 -4.15 14.32 -25.37
N THR A 515 -3.23 15.28 -25.42
CA THR A 515 -2.20 15.32 -26.48
C THR A 515 -1.21 14.16 -26.34
N ILE A 516 -0.74 13.89 -25.13
CA ILE A 516 0.16 12.76 -24.85
C ILE A 516 -0.57 11.42 -25.02
N GLN A 517 -1.85 11.32 -24.67
CA GLN A 517 -2.65 10.11 -24.90
C GLN A 517 -2.64 9.70 -26.37
N ALA A 518 -2.93 10.64 -27.29
CA ALA A 518 -2.88 10.41 -28.73
C ALA A 518 -1.49 9.93 -29.17
N GLN A 519 -0.41 10.61 -28.73
CA GLN A 519 0.95 10.22 -29.07
C GLN A 519 1.35 8.82 -28.58
N VAL A 520 0.81 8.38 -27.43
CA VAL A 520 1.06 7.04 -26.88
C VAL A 520 0.28 5.99 -27.66
N LEU A 521 -0.96 6.28 -28.07
CA LEU A 521 -1.74 5.37 -28.91
C LEU A 521 -1.13 5.21 -30.30
N ASP A 522 -0.74 6.31 -30.94
CA ASP A 522 -0.03 6.29 -32.23
C ASP A 522 1.25 5.45 -32.15
N LEU A 523 2.02 5.61 -31.06
CA LEU A 523 3.19 4.78 -30.80
C LEU A 523 2.83 3.29 -30.69
N LEU A 524 1.81 2.94 -29.93
CA LEU A 524 1.40 1.53 -29.78
C LEU A 524 0.97 0.93 -31.13
N MET A 525 0.28 1.70 -31.97
CA MET A 525 -0.15 1.25 -33.30
C MET A 525 1.01 1.12 -34.28
N ASP A 526 1.99 2.05 -34.27
CA ASP A 526 3.24 1.92 -35.02
C ASP A 526 4.01 0.66 -34.60
N LEU A 527 4.15 0.43 -33.29
CA LEU A 527 4.85 -0.73 -32.76
C LEU A 527 4.13 -2.03 -33.10
N ARG A 528 2.79 -2.06 -33.10
CA ARG A 528 2.00 -3.21 -33.54
C ARG A 528 2.39 -3.62 -34.95
N GLN A 529 2.43 -2.66 -35.87
CA GLN A 529 2.78 -2.92 -37.27
C GLN A 529 4.24 -3.34 -37.42
N ARG A 530 5.17 -2.62 -36.78
CA ARG A 530 6.62 -2.87 -36.90
C ARG A 530 7.05 -4.20 -36.29
N LEU A 531 6.42 -4.60 -35.18
CA LEU A 531 6.75 -5.83 -34.47
C LEU A 531 5.83 -7.00 -34.83
N SER A 532 4.85 -6.79 -35.73
CA SER A 532 3.84 -7.79 -36.10
C SER A 532 3.13 -8.44 -34.90
N MET A 533 2.90 -7.66 -33.83
CA MET A 533 2.24 -8.12 -32.62
C MET A 533 0.72 -7.90 -32.70
N SER A 534 -0.02 -8.61 -31.86
CA SER A 534 -1.45 -8.38 -31.65
C SER A 534 -1.66 -7.59 -30.36
N VAL A 535 -2.73 -6.80 -30.27
CA VAL A 535 -2.99 -5.95 -29.12
C VAL A 535 -4.37 -6.24 -28.54
N LEU A 536 -4.43 -6.51 -27.23
CA LEU A 536 -5.66 -6.44 -26.46
C LEU A 536 -5.67 -5.09 -25.74
N LEU A 537 -6.41 -4.12 -26.30
CA LEU A 537 -6.52 -2.78 -25.75
C LEU A 537 -7.72 -2.71 -24.81
N ILE A 538 -7.48 -2.51 -23.52
CA ILE A 538 -8.54 -2.31 -22.54
C ILE A 538 -8.67 -0.81 -22.29
N THR A 539 -9.88 -0.29 -22.48
CA THR A 539 -10.17 1.13 -22.26
C THR A 539 -11.64 1.31 -21.91
N HIS A 540 -11.96 2.43 -21.27
CA HIS A 540 -13.34 2.89 -21.11
C HIS A 540 -13.72 3.96 -22.14
N ASP A 541 -12.76 4.43 -22.95
CA ASP A 541 -12.97 5.43 -23.99
C ASP A 541 -13.29 4.76 -25.34
N LEU A 542 -14.53 4.93 -25.80
CA LEU A 542 -14.99 4.42 -27.09
C LEU A 542 -14.40 5.18 -28.28
N GLY A 543 -13.99 6.44 -28.13
CA GLY A 543 -13.30 7.19 -29.18
C GLY A 543 -11.95 6.56 -29.51
N VAL A 544 -11.20 6.18 -28.48
CA VAL A 544 -9.93 5.44 -28.64
C VAL A 544 -10.15 4.11 -29.36
N VAL A 545 -11.25 3.41 -29.09
CA VAL A 545 -11.58 2.16 -29.79
C VAL A 545 -11.96 2.39 -31.23
N ALA A 546 -12.69 3.47 -31.53
CA ALA A 546 -13.04 3.85 -32.88
C ALA A 546 -11.79 4.10 -33.74
N ASP A 547 -10.75 4.69 -33.16
CA ASP A 547 -9.54 5.09 -33.88
C ASP A 547 -8.47 3.98 -33.97
N ALA A 548 -8.37 3.12 -32.94
CA ALA A 548 -7.23 2.20 -32.79
C ALA A 548 -7.53 0.70 -32.92
N CYS A 549 -8.80 0.28 -32.88
CA CYS A 549 -9.17 -1.15 -32.84
C CYS A 549 -9.80 -1.63 -34.14
N ASP A 550 -9.53 -2.89 -34.52
CA ASP A 550 -10.19 -3.55 -35.66
C ASP A 550 -11.56 -4.12 -35.25
N ARG A 551 -11.62 -4.65 -34.02
CA ARG A 551 -12.81 -5.25 -33.40
C ARG A 551 -12.92 -4.81 -31.96
N LEU A 552 -14.12 -4.97 -31.39
CA LEU A 552 -14.34 -4.76 -29.96
C LEU A 552 -15.13 -5.89 -29.29
N ALA A 553 -14.98 -5.95 -27.98
CA ALA A 553 -15.79 -6.71 -27.05
C ALA A 553 -16.25 -5.77 -25.92
N VAL A 554 -17.57 -5.56 -25.83
CA VAL A 554 -18.21 -4.77 -24.79
C VAL A 554 -18.48 -5.64 -23.58
N MET A 555 -17.99 -5.23 -22.41
CA MET A 555 -18.21 -5.88 -21.13
C MET A 555 -19.17 -5.08 -20.24
N TYR A 556 -20.09 -5.79 -19.59
CA TYR A 556 -20.95 -5.26 -18.55
C TYR A 556 -21.06 -6.25 -17.39
N GLY A 557 -20.80 -5.77 -16.17
CA GLY A 557 -21.03 -6.52 -14.95
C GLY A 557 -20.39 -7.92 -14.93
N GLY A 558 -19.20 -8.12 -15.49
CA GLY A 558 -18.50 -9.42 -15.51
C GLY A 558 -18.84 -10.32 -16.71
N GLU A 559 -19.65 -9.86 -17.66
CA GLU A 559 -20.03 -10.59 -18.87
C GLU A 559 -19.62 -9.81 -20.13
N VAL A 560 -19.23 -10.53 -21.19
CA VAL A 560 -19.18 -9.95 -22.54
C VAL A 560 -20.61 -9.90 -23.07
N VAL A 561 -21.07 -8.70 -23.43
CA VAL A 561 -22.44 -8.44 -23.86
C VAL A 561 -22.58 -8.21 -25.35
N GLU A 562 -21.52 -7.75 -26.02
CA GLU A 562 -21.50 -7.58 -27.47
C GLU A 562 -20.07 -7.70 -28.00
N THR A 563 -19.88 -8.35 -29.15
CA THR A 563 -18.62 -8.44 -29.87
C THR A 563 -18.87 -8.22 -31.36
N GLY A 564 -17.96 -7.52 -32.03
CA GLY A 564 -18.14 -7.20 -33.43
C GLY A 564 -17.01 -6.37 -34.01
N ASN A 565 -17.08 -6.12 -35.32
CA ASN A 565 -16.27 -5.11 -35.97
C ASN A 565 -16.66 -3.72 -35.46
N VAL A 566 -15.66 -2.84 -35.29
CA VAL A 566 -15.86 -1.49 -34.75
C VAL A 566 -16.88 -0.69 -35.56
N GLU A 567 -16.71 -0.62 -36.88
CA GLU A 567 -17.61 0.13 -37.77
C GLU A 567 -19.06 -0.39 -37.69
N ALA A 568 -19.24 -1.71 -37.74
CA ALA A 568 -20.56 -2.33 -37.66
C ALA A 568 -21.24 -2.09 -36.31
N THR A 569 -20.50 -2.20 -35.20
CA THR A 569 -21.04 -2.06 -33.84
C THR A 569 -21.35 -0.61 -33.50
N PHE A 570 -20.53 0.34 -33.98
CA PHE A 570 -20.78 1.77 -33.77
C PHE A 570 -21.96 2.27 -34.60
N SER A 571 -22.14 1.75 -35.81
CA SER A 571 -23.24 2.13 -36.69
C SER A 571 -24.55 1.43 -36.35
N HIS A 572 -24.50 0.17 -35.92
CA HIS A 572 -25.65 -0.68 -35.64
C HIS A 572 -25.44 -1.52 -34.36
N PRO A 573 -25.40 -0.87 -33.17
CA PRO A 573 -25.28 -1.60 -31.91
C PRO A 573 -26.47 -2.54 -31.71
N ARG A 574 -26.23 -3.77 -31.28
CA ARG A 574 -27.28 -4.80 -31.06
C ARG A 574 -27.66 -4.95 -29.60
N HIS A 575 -26.77 -4.58 -28.66
CA HIS A 575 -27.07 -4.62 -27.24
C HIS A 575 -27.48 -3.22 -26.73
N PRO A 576 -28.59 -3.09 -25.97
CA PRO A 576 -29.05 -1.81 -25.42
C PRO A 576 -28.00 -1.04 -24.61
N TYR A 577 -27.14 -1.76 -23.87
CA TYR A 577 -26.01 -1.15 -23.16
C TYR A 577 -24.98 -0.53 -24.11
N THR A 578 -24.62 -1.20 -25.20
CA THR A 578 -23.69 -0.67 -26.21
C THR A 578 -24.24 0.59 -26.84
N ALA A 579 -25.53 0.58 -27.23
CA ALA A 579 -26.21 1.76 -27.75
C ALA A 579 -26.21 2.92 -26.73
N ALA A 580 -26.46 2.61 -25.45
CA ALA A 580 -26.44 3.62 -24.38
C ALA A 580 -25.03 4.17 -24.12
N LEU A 581 -23.97 3.37 -24.22
CA LEU A 581 -22.58 3.83 -24.13
C LEU A 581 -22.23 4.77 -25.28
N LEU A 582 -22.59 4.41 -26.52
CA LEU A 582 -22.37 5.24 -27.71
C LEU A 582 -23.15 6.55 -27.67
N ALA A 583 -24.38 6.52 -27.14
CA ALA A 583 -25.19 7.72 -26.93
C ALA A 583 -24.60 8.66 -25.86
N ALA A 584 -23.90 8.11 -24.86
CA ALA A 584 -23.27 8.89 -23.80
C ALA A 584 -21.94 9.55 -24.22
N MET A 585 -21.42 9.24 -25.41
CA MET A 585 -20.21 9.88 -25.92
C MET A 585 -20.47 11.36 -26.23
N PRO A 586 -19.59 12.28 -25.80
CA PRO A 586 -19.69 13.69 -26.18
C PRO A 586 -19.63 13.85 -27.70
N ARG A 587 -20.69 14.40 -28.30
CA ARG A 587 -20.70 14.81 -29.71
C ARG A 587 -20.41 16.30 -29.80
N GLY A 588 -19.81 16.74 -30.90
CA GLY A 588 -19.60 18.16 -31.22
C GLY A 588 -20.90 18.95 -31.46
N GLU A 589 -22.04 18.49 -30.94
CA GLU A 589 -23.35 19.08 -31.12
C GLU A 589 -23.60 20.16 -30.07
N GLY A 590 -23.21 21.40 -30.40
CA GLY A 590 -23.73 22.64 -29.80
C GLY A 590 -23.57 22.82 -28.28
N VAL A 591 -23.06 23.98 -27.87
CA VAL A 591 -23.03 24.36 -26.45
C VAL A 591 -24.47 24.44 -25.90
N GLY A 592 -24.87 23.51 -25.02
CA GLY A 592 -26.13 23.59 -24.25
C GLY A 592 -27.03 22.35 -24.22
N SER A 593 -26.73 21.28 -24.97
CA SER A 593 -27.45 20.01 -24.88
C SER A 593 -26.99 19.19 -23.67
N ARG A 594 -27.91 18.48 -22.99
CA ARG A 594 -27.55 17.55 -21.91
C ARG A 594 -27.04 16.26 -22.53
N LEU A 595 -25.85 15.82 -22.14
CA LEU A 595 -25.31 14.52 -22.54
C LEU A 595 -26.23 13.38 -22.06
N ALA A 596 -26.41 12.38 -22.91
CA ALA A 596 -27.13 11.18 -22.52
C ALA A 596 -26.35 10.46 -21.40
N THR A 597 -27.07 9.92 -20.42
CA THR A 597 -26.47 9.20 -19.29
C THR A 597 -27.15 7.86 -19.10
N ILE A 598 -26.36 6.82 -18.79
CA ILE A 598 -26.89 5.52 -18.39
C ILE A 598 -27.30 5.61 -16.91
N PRO A 599 -28.59 5.44 -16.55
CA PRO A 599 -29.05 5.63 -15.18
C PRO A 599 -28.43 4.62 -14.21
N GLY A 600 -28.17 5.03 -12.98
CA GLY A 600 -27.60 4.16 -11.93
C GLY A 600 -26.09 3.90 -12.09
N ARG A 601 -25.60 2.87 -11.41
CA ARG A 601 -24.19 2.42 -11.44
C ARG A 601 -24.13 0.92 -11.69
N VAL A 602 -22.99 0.42 -12.17
CA VAL A 602 -22.75 -1.03 -12.28
C VAL A 602 -22.87 -1.65 -10.88
N PRO A 603 -23.76 -2.66 -10.67
CA PRO A 603 -23.89 -3.33 -9.38
C PRO A 603 -22.55 -3.98 -9.00
N PRO A 604 -22.20 -3.99 -7.71
CA PRO A 604 -21.02 -4.72 -7.27
C PRO A 604 -21.24 -6.22 -7.48
N ALA A 605 -20.13 -6.94 -7.52
CA ALA A 605 -20.11 -8.36 -7.82
C ALA A 605 -21.12 -9.19 -7.00
N TRP A 606 -21.15 -9.04 -5.68
CA TRP A 606 -22.09 -9.78 -4.83
C TRP A 606 -23.59 -9.45 -5.03
N ALA A 607 -23.92 -8.47 -5.88
CA ALA A 607 -25.28 -7.99 -6.14
C ALA A 607 -25.67 -8.05 -7.62
N TRP A 608 -25.08 -8.96 -8.43
CA TRP A 608 -25.59 -9.17 -9.79
C TRP A 608 -27.08 -9.52 -9.75
N PRO A 609 -27.90 -8.87 -10.59
CA PRO A 609 -29.32 -9.18 -10.64
C PRO A 609 -29.53 -10.52 -11.35
N GLN A 610 -30.64 -11.19 -11.04
CA GLN A 610 -31.03 -12.42 -11.74
C GLN A 610 -31.34 -12.13 -13.23
N GLY A 611 -31.05 -13.12 -14.07
CA GLY A 611 -31.25 -13.02 -15.51
C GLY A 611 -30.20 -12.16 -16.23
N CYS A 612 -30.64 -11.20 -17.04
CA CYS A 612 -29.76 -10.27 -17.73
C CYS A 612 -29.19 -9.24 -16.74
N ARG A 613 -27.86 -9.15 -16.62
CA ARG A 613 -27.20 -8.22 -15.67
C ARG A 613 -27.55 -6.75 -15.90
N PHE A 614 -27.85 -6.37 -17.14
CA PHE A 614 -28.18 -4.99 -17.50
C PHE A 614 -29.68 -4.64 -17.38
N HIS A 615 -30.57 -5.62 -17.15
CA HIS A 615 -32.01 -5.37 -17.14
C HIS A 615 -32.49 -4.26 -16.18
N PRO A 616 -31.87 -4.01 -15.00
CA PRO A 616 -32.32 -2.93 -14.10
C PRO A 616 -32.05 -1.53 -14.67
N ARG A 617 -31.14 -1.41 -15.63
CA ARG A 617 -30.71 -0.14 -16.26
C ARG A 617 -31.11 -0.06 -17.75
N CYS A 618 -31.72 -1.11 -18.29
CA CYS A 618 -32.07 -1.23 -19.69
C CYS A 618 -33.46 -0.64 -19.96
N ALA A 619 -33.53 0.39 -20.81
CA ALA A 619 -34.80 0.99 -21.25
C ALA A 619 -35.69 0.02 -22.05
N HIS A 620 -35.12 -1.07 -22.58
CA HIS A 620 -35.80 -2.07 -23.40
C HIS A 620 -36.06 -3.39 -22.65
N ALA A 621 -35.91 -3.40 -21.32
CA ALA A 621 -36.10 -4.59 -20.50
C ALA A 621 -37.56 -5.10 -20.55
N VAL A 622 -37.71 -6.42 -20.73
CA VAL A 622 -39.00 -7.13 -20.63
C VAL A 622 -39.00 -8.07 -19.43
N ALA A 623 -40.16 -8.57 -19.01
CA ALA A 623 -40.28 -9.48 -17.85
C ALA A 623 -39.34 -10.69 -17.94
N ALA A 624 -39.18 -11.25 -19.15
CA ALA A 624 -38.33 -12.41 -19.40
C ALA A 624 -36.83 -12.12 -19.11
N CYS A 625 -36.36 -10.87 -19.25
CA CYS A 625 -34.99 -10.48 -18.92
C CYS A 625 -34.62 -10.66 -17.44
N ARG A 626 -35.63 -10.75 -16.54
CA ARG A 626 -35.42 -10.90 -15.10
C ARG A 626 -35.30 -12.36 -14.65
N GLN A 627 -35.71 -13.30 -15.50
CA GLN A 627 -35.90 -14.70 -15.12
C GLN A 627 -34.71 -15.57 -15.50
N GLU A 628 -34.17 -15.41 -16.71
CA GLU A 628 -33.13 -16.30 -17.25
C GLU A 628 -31.90 -15.51 -17.74
N PRO A 629 -30.68 -16.04 -17.50
CA PRO A 629 -29.46 -15.41 -18.00
C PRO A 629 -29.46 -15.45 -19.54
N ASN A 630 -29.02 -14.36 -20.15
CA ASN A 630 -28.83 -14.33 -21.60
C ASN A 630 -27.52 -15.06 -21.95
N ILE A 631 -27.53 -15.83 -23.03
CA ILE A 631 -26.34 -16.50 -23.59
C ILE A 631 -25.78 -15.62 -24.69
N LEU A 632 -24.45 -15.56 -24.81
CA LEU A 632 -23.79 -14.87 -25.93
C LEU A 632 -24.01 -15.69 -27.22
N ARG A 633 -24.84 -15.20 -28.13
CA ARG A 633 -25.12 -15.83 -29.44
C ARG A 633 -24.87 -14.84 -30.56
N HIS A 634 -24.19 -15.27 -31.63
CA HIS A 634 -23.84 -14.40 -32.77
C HIS A 634 -23.22 -13.06 -32.33
N GLY A 635 -22.35 -13.09 -31.32
CA GLY A 635 -21.68 -11.90 -30.79
C GLY A 635 -22.54 -10.99 -29.91
N VAL A 636 -23.75 -11.37 -29.46
CA VAL A 636 -24.56 -10.51 -28.59
C VAL A 636 -25.26 -11.30 -27.47
N ARG A 637 -25.26 -10.75 -26.25
CA ARG A 637 -25.88 -11.32 -25.04
C ARG A 637 -27.22 -10.64 -24.74
N CYS A 638 -28.08 -10.53 -25.75
CA CYS A 638 -29.41 -9.93 -25.63
C CYS A 638 -30.45 -10.82 -26.30
N ARG A 639 -31.51 -11.19 -25.57
CA ARG A 639 -32.62 -11.99 -26.11
C ARG A 639 -33.47 -11.26 -27.15
N ARG A 640 -33.40 -9.93 -27.17
CA ARG A 640 -34.15 -9.06 -28.10
C ARG A 640 -33.26 -8.46 -29.18
N ALA A 641 -32.05 -8.99 -29.37
CA ALA A 641 -31.08 -8.42 -30.31
C ALA A 641 -31.62 -8.35 -31.75
N ASP A 642 -32.46 -9.30 -32.15
CA ASP A 642 -33.01 -9.37 -33.51
C ASP A 642 -34.35 -8.61 -33.64
N GLU A 643 -34.93 -8.15 -32.52
CA GLU A 643 -36.17 -7.36 -32.49
C GLU A 643 -35.91 -5.84 -32.38
N LEU A 644 -34.78 -5.45 -31.80
CA LEU A 644 -34.48 -4.06 -31.46
C LEU A 644 -33.72 -3.36 -32.58
N THR A 645 -34.25 -2.21 -33.00
CA THR A 645 -33.53 -1.26 -33.86
C THR A 645 -32.97 -0.15 -32.96
N LEU A 646 -31.65 -0.16 -32.71
CA LEU A 646 -30.99 0.77 -31.78
C LEU A 646 -30.24 1.91 -32.51
N THR A 647 -30.64 2.19 -33.75
CA THR A 647 -29.99 3.15 -34.66
C THR A 647 -30.19 4.62 -34.29
N ASP A 648 -31.13 4.93 -33.39
CA ASP A 648 -31.46 6.31 -32.98
C ASP A 648 -30.42 6.94 -32.04
N ALA A 649 -29.25 6.33 -31.90
CA ALA A 649 -28.09 6.90 -31.24
C ALA A 649 -27.14 7.61 -32.23
N ARG A 650 -27.64 8.23 -33.31
CA ARG A 650 -26.84 9.11 -34.19
C ARG A 650 -27.10 10.57 -33.92
#